data_AF-A0AAE3IAS9-F1
#
_entry.id   AF-A0AAE3IAS9-F1
#
_cell.length_a   1.000
_cell.length_b   1.000
_cell.length_c   1.000
_cell.angle_alpha   90.00
_cell.angle_beta   90.00
_cell.angle_gamma   90.00
#
_symmetry.space_group_name_H-M   'P 1'
#
loop_
_entity.id
_entity.type
_entity.pdbx_description
1 polymer ?
#
loop_
_entity_poly.entity_id
_entity_poly.type
_entity_poly.pdbx_seq_one_letter_code
_entity_poly.pdbx_strand_id
1 'polypeptide(L)'
;MADSWADIDTPEIPSCLLNSSDTEFSLHQEFVLRHVDFLIDVLTAEQYQQNWLHPAGCPTATPEIQCRKRESDEQFPCRYESLGESTSAGTCTCDDALTGSDDPLDSVAAVAIAPDGQPPSKRYFDREYRRIVADLRDQIGSWEDIAALDEAALEAALLEATNRPSISETRITRLQELVDAVSEDDYTDGVSLRDLGGLRYSSFANRLAELPGVSKSDAWWLMLVAFDKPVWPSDPFVDQLLCSLGILSPNELRDDVERREELEEELTRRQIPQLHRAVAGHAVKGGVDSCSDDCEIRKFLLTHRLRKQNQEQSGPVVVDLFAGAGGLSLGFGRNNWTVELAIDNDRDAVDTYRLNHPEIPHEKIVCGDIRTELENGLLERIDQEPDVIAGGPPCQSLSQAGYRARLADDSEYNILEDDRTELYEEYVTAVERLRPKALVMENVEGMANEIGDTGVRVADLVVNALNSIGADGHGYTCDYELLDCSEYGIPQHRERIFIFGVRDDLVVENDGTVVETLFEQLSEAGPTDEVTVKQALSGLPKLRRGEGGRVSPKSVRGTRSEYIEEHELNTGAELCYNHQAREHPMEKDRTLFDEALEPGDTGWDVKYAKDGEYAELIEYDVGTEENPRFKDKYRMLEWTKPAPTVVAHLAKDANNFVLPDYYEYAPNVTGEPDNRRNRGVTPREAARLQSFPDDYVFLGPFTHWFRQIGNAVPPLMGERIADVLQQQLNSELAAVFSCHSPQQASTDD
;
A
#
# COMPACT_ATOMS: atom_id res chain seq x y z
N MET A 1 -37.54 -10.86 -26.03
CA MET A 1 -37.75 -9.53 -26.62
C MET A 1 -36.38 -8.89 -26.73
N ALA A 2 -35.97 -8.52 -27.94
CA ALA A 2 -34.78 -7.72 -28.19
C ALA A 2 -35.04 -6.26 -27.75
N ASP A 3 -33.95 -5.55 -27.45
CA ASP A 3 -33.85 -4.13 -27.10
C ASP A 3 -34.38 -3.79 -25.69
N SER A 4 -33.66 -3.12 -24.81
CA SER A 4 -32.40 -2.41 -24.92
C SER A 4 -32.01 -2.01 -23.50
N TRP A 5 -30.72 -2.01 -23.18
CA TRP A 5 -30.16 -1.32 -22.01
C TRP A 5 -30.32 0.23 -22.10
N ALA A 6 -31.23 0.74 -22.94
CA ALA A 6 -31.38 2.18 -23.21
C ALA A 6 -31.91 3.00 -22.01
N ASP A 7 -32.46 2.33 -20.99
CA ASP A 7 -32.94 2.99 -19.76
C ASP A 7 -31.98 2.84 -18.57
N ILE A 8 -30.83 2.19 -18.75
CA ILE A 8 -29.73 2.23 -17.79
C ILE A 8 -28.73 3.20 -18.41
N ASP A 9 -28.56 4.38 -17.79
CA ASP A 9 -27.62 5.41 -18.24
C ASP A 9 -26.32 4.75 -18.71
N THR A 10 -25.99 4.90 -19.99
CA THR A 10 -24.66 4.53 -20.51
C THR A 10 -23.63 5.07 -19.52
N PRO A 11 -22.73 4.24 -18.97
CA PRO A 11 -21.82 4.70 -17.94
C PRO A 11 -21.05 5.92 -18.47
N GLU A 12 -21.23 7.06 -17.80
CA GLU A 12 -20.57 8.29 -18.21
C GLU A 12 -19.07 8.13 -18.01
N ILE A 13 -18.30 8.40 -19.07
CA ILE A 13 -16.84 8.38 -19.00
C ILE A 13 -16.41 9.62 -18.20
N PRO A 14 -15.67 9.46 -17.09
CA PRO A 14 -15.10 10.59 -16.38
C PRO A 14 -14.34 11.52 -17.32
N SER A 15 -14.67 12.80 -17.32
CA SER A 15 -14.11 13.78 -18.27
C SER A 15 -12.59 13.90 -18.19
N CYS A 16 -11.98 13.64 -17.02
CA CYS A 16 -10.53 13.63 -16.87
C CYS A 16 -9.85 12.51 -17.68
N LEU A 17 -10.49 11.35 -17.88
CA LEU A 17 -9.93 10.25 -18.66
C LEU A 17 -9.86 10.57 -20.16
N LEU A 18 -10.76 11.42 -20.66
CA LEU A 18 -10.78 11.81 -22.07
C LEU A 18 -9.54 12.62 -22.49
N ASN A 19 -8.84 13.22 -21.52
CA ASN A 19 -7.64 14.03 -21.72
C ASN A 19 -6.36 13.31 -21.25
N SER A 20 -6.46 12.06 -20.80
CA SER A 20 -5.31 11.25 -20.40
C SER A 20 -4.39 11.02 -21.60
N SER A 21 -3.06 11.13 -21.39
CA SER A 21 -2.11 10.71 -22.41
C SER A 21 -2.06 9.18 -22.50
N ASP A 22 -1.84 8.64 -23.70
CA ASP A 22 -1.71 7.19 -23.92
C ASP A 22 -0.59 6.59 -23.04
N THR A 23 0.49 7.34 -22.83
CA THR A 23 1.62 6.96 -21.97
C THR A 23 1.20 6.82 -20.52
N GLU A 24 0.51 7.83 -19.97
CA GLU A 24 0.09 7.82 -18.56
C GLU A 24 -0.92 6.70 -18.29
N PHE A 25 -1.89 6.52 -19.20
CA PHE A 25 -2.85 5.43 -19.12
C PHE A 25 -2.14 4.08 -19.11
N SER A 26 -1.22 3.84 -20.06
CA SER A 26 -0.53 2.54 -20.20
C SER A 26 0.35 2.22 -18.99
N LEU A 27 1.09 3.20 -18.47
CA LEU A 27 1.93 3.02 -17.27
C LEU A 27 1.07 2.78 -16.02
N HIS A 28 -0.05 3.49 -15.90
CA HIS A 28 -0.99 3.30 -14.80
C HIS A 28 -1.65 1.93 -14.84
N GLN A 29 -2.10 1.50 -16.03
CA GLN A 29 -2.68 0.18 -16.24
C GLN A 29 -1.68 -0.90 -15.83
N GLU A 30 -0.43 -0.84 -16.31
CA GLU A 30 0.62 -1.81 -15.94
C GLU A 30 0.86 -1.83 -14.42
N PHE A 31 0.86 -0.65 -13.78
CA PHE A 31 1.00 -0.49 -12.33
C PHE A 31 -0.15 -1.17 -11.57
N VAL A 32 -1.41 -0.84 -11.86
CA VAL A 32 -2.59 -1.42 -11.17
C VAL A 32 -2.62 -2.92 -11.38
N LEU A 33 -2.40 -3.36 -12.61
CA LEU A 33 -2.33 -4.76 -13.00
C LEU A 33 -1.28 -5.54 -12.17
N ARG A 34 -0.08 -4.97 -11.95
CA ARG A 34 0.96 -5.58 -11.13
C ARG A 34 0.56 -5.76 -9.66
N HIS A 35 -0.32 -4.90 -9.15
CA HIS A 35 -0.73 -4.85 -7.74
C HIS A 35 -2.19 -5.23 -7.51
N VAL A 36 -2.80 -5.98 -8.43
CA VAL A 36 -4.18 -6.51 -8.32
C VAL A 36 -4.43 -7.23 -7.00
N ASP A 37 -3.48 -8.05 -6.52
CA ASP A 37 -3.65 -8.76 -5.24
C ASP A 37 -3.78 -7.79 -4.05
N PHE A 38 -3.08 -6.65 -4.08
CA PHE A 38 -3.21 -5.63 -3.05
C PHE A 38 -4.54 -4.89 -3.20
N LEU A 39 -4.95 -4.54 -4.42
CA LEU A 39 -6.25 -3.92 -4.70
C LEU A 39 -7.41 -4.81 -4.21
N ILE A 40 -7.34 -6.13 -4.43
CA ILE A 40 -8.31 -7.09 -3.90
C ILE A 40 -8.36 -7.03 -2.37
N ASP A 41 -7.20 -7.01 -1.69
CA ASP A 41 -7.16 -6.91 -0.22
C ASP A 41 -7.81 -5.61 0.28
N VAL A 42 -7.59 -4.47 -0.40
CA VAL A 42 -8.21 -3.17 -0.05
C VAL A 42 -9.72 -3.22 -0.21
N LEU A 43 -10.21 -3.62 -1.39
CA LEU A 43 -11.64 -3.74 -1.67
C LEU A 43 -12.32 -4.68 -0.67
N THR A 44 -11.69 -5.81 -0.38
CA THR A 44 -12.21 -6.82 0.56
C THR A 44 -12.28 -6.28 1.98
N ALA A 45 -11.24 -5.57 2.43
CA ALA A 45 -11.18 -4.99 3.76
C ALA A 45 -12.20 -3.86 3.94
N GLU A 46 -12.33 -2.97 2.94
CA GLU A 46 -13.35 -1.92 2.92
C GLU A 46 -14.76 -2.51 2.99
N GLN A 47 -15.06 -3.52 2.16
CA GLN A 47 -16.36 -4.20 2.18
C GLN A 47 -16.67 -4.81 3.56
N TYR A 48 -15.66 -5.38 4.22
CA TYR A 48 -15.81 -5.91 5.56
C TYR A 48 -16.06 -4.79 6.59
N GLN A 49 -15.27 -3.72 6.56
CA GLN A 49 -15.38 -2.57 7.47
C GLN A 49 -16.74 -1.87 7.35
N GLN A 50 -17.21 -1.67 6.12
CA GLN A 50 -18.48 -1.00 5.81
C GLN A 50 -19.69 -1.94 5.93
N ASN A 51 -19.47 -3.21 6.33
CA ASN A 51 -20.50 -4.24 6.42
C ASN A 51 -21.28 -4.44 5.09
N TRP A 52 -20.58 -4.35 3.96
CA TRP A 52 -21.11 -4.56 2.61
C TRP A 52 -21.20 -6.04 2.21
N LEU A 53 -20.99 -6.96 3.16
CA LEU A 53 -21.07 -8.42 3.05
C LEU A 53 -21.83 -8.90 1.80
N HIS A 54 -21.10 -9.47 0.85
CA HIS A 54 -21.64 -9.76 -0.47
C HIS A 54 -22.19 -11.20 -0.57
N PRO A 55 -23.44 -11.38 -1.04
CA PRO A 55 -23.93 -12.71 -1.34
C PRO A 55 -23.13 -13.32 -2.48
N ALA A 56 -22.43 -14.41 -2.20
CA ALA A 56 -21.47 -15.11 -3.05
C ALA A 56 -20.26 -14.33 -3.59
N GLY A 57 -19.95 -13.20 -2.94
CA GLY A 57 -18.81 -12.35 -3.26
C GLY A 57 -17.57 -12.62 -2.44
N CYS A 58 -17.42 -13.74 -1.72
CA CYS A 58 -16.20 -14.02 -0.95
C CYS A 58 -15.01 -14.05 -1.90
N PRO A 59 -14.18 -13.00 -1.97
CA PRO A 59 -13.24 -12.76 -3.06
C PRO A 59 -12.01 -13.66 -2.92
N THR A 60 -12.09 -14.72 -2.13
CA THR A 60 -10.98 -15.61 -1.83
C THR A 60 -11.45 -17.04 -1.55
N ALA A 61 -12.76 -17.28 -1.45
CA ALA A 61 -13.33 -18.61 -1.44
C ALA A 61 -13.91 -18.88 -2.84
N THR A 62 -13.41 -19.93 -3.49
CA THR A 62 -14.04 -20.43 -4.70
C THR A 62 -15.36 -21.11 -4.30
N PRO A 63 -16.43 -21.04 -5.09
CA PRO A 63 -17.57 -21.92 -4.96
C PRO A 63 -17.17 -23.38 -4.71
N GLU A 64 -16.14 -23.91 -5.38
CA GLU A 64 -15.61 -25.27 -5.09
C GLU A 64 -14.96 -25.47 -3.70
N ILE A 65 -14.42 -24.41 -3.07
CA ILE A 65 -13.88 -24.44 -1.68
C ILE A 65 -14.99 -24.12 -0.65
N GLN A 66 -15.99 -23.33 -1.02
CA GLN A 66 -17.21 -23.10 -0.23
C GLN A 66 -18.13 -24.32 -0.25
N CYS A 67 -18.04 -25.15 -1.28
CA CYS A 67 -18.73 -26.41 -1.43
C CYS A 67 -17.92 -27.55 -0.81
N ARG A 68 -18.19 -27.86 0.46
CA ARG A 68 -18.20 -29.25 0.95
C ARG A 68 -19.06 -29.35 2.21
N LYS A 69 -20.27 -29.90 1.98
CA LYS A 69 -21.29 -30.40 2.91
C LYS A 69 -22.01 -29.37 3.80
N ARG A 70 -23.33 -29.24 3.58
CA ARG A 70 -24.31 -28.82 4.61
C ARG A 70 -24.36 -29.75 5.83
N GLU A 71 -23.75 -30.94 5.76
CA GLU A 71 -23.85 -32.01 6.77
C GLU A 71 -22.50 -32.57 7.31
N SER A 72 -21.39 -31.81 7.29
CA SER A 72 -20.19 -32.24 8.04
C SER A 72 -19.78 -31.24 9.10
N ASP A 73 -19.35 -31.79 10.24
CA ASP A 73 -18.58 -31.09 11.28
C ASP A 73 -17.23 -30.52 10.78
N GLU A 74 -16.89 -30.70 9.49
CA GLU A 74 -15.69 -30.12 8.86
C GLU A 74 -15.92 -28.65 8.54
N GLN A 75 -15.32 -27.77 9.34
CA GLN A 75 -15.24 -26.34 9.09
C GLN A 75 -14.21 -26.07 7.98
N PHE A 76 -14.64 -25.36 6.93
CA PHE A 76 -13.73 -24.83 5.91
C PHE A 76 -13.24 -23.45 6.34
N PRO A 77 -11.93 -23.17 6.28
CA PRO A 77 -11.40 -21.88 6.69
C PRO A 77 -11.94 -20.79 5.76
N CYS A 78 -12.82 -19.96 6.28
CA CYS A 78 -13.27 -18.77 5.57
C CYS A 78 -12.05 -17.86 5.44
N ARG A 79 -11.71 -17.41 4.22
CA ARG A 79 -10.59 -16.47 4.04
C ARG A 79 -10.85 -15.07 4.65
N TYR A 80 -12.06 -14.78 5.11
CA TYR A 80 -12.31 -13.65 6.01
C TYR A 80 -11.90 -13.93 7.47
N GLU A 81 -11.68 -15.18 7.89
CA GLU A 81 -11.07 -15.50 9.21
C GLU A 81 -9.63 -15.02 9.33
N SER A 82 -8.91 -14.77 8.22
CA SER A 82 -7.62 -14.07 8.29
C SER A 82 -7.76 -12.55 8.47
N LEU A 83 -8.97 -12.00 8.28
CA LEU A 83 -9.26 -10.57 8.48
C LEU A 83 -9.95 -10.30 9.83
N GLY A 84 -10.61 -11.30 10.41
CA GLY A 84 -11.15 -11.29 11.78
C GLY A 84 -10.26 -12.05 12.77
N GLU A 85 -10.28 -11.69 14.06
CA GLU A 85 -9.78 -12.61 15.08
C GLU A 85 -10.74 -13.80 15.16
N SER A 86 -10.26 -15.00 14.81
CA SER A 86 -10.66 -16.30 15.39
C SER A 86 -12.05 -16.27 16.08
N THR A 87 -13.13 -16.18 15.31
CA THR A 87 -14.45 -16.51 15.85
C THR A 87 -14.51 -18.02 15.94
N SER A 88 -14.57 -18.53 17.16
CA SER A 88 -14.85 -19.94 17.42
C SER A 88 -16.11 -20.38 16.67
N ALA A 89 -15.95 -21.34 15.76
CA ALA A 89 -16.97 -22.22 15.21
C ALA A 89 -18.10 -21.61 14.34
N GLY A 90 -17.97 -21.82 13.03
CA GLY A 90 -19.03 -22.45 12.22
C GLY A 90 -20.04 -21.58 11.45
N THR A 91 -19.97 -20.25 11.47
CA THR A 91 -20.90 -19.38 10.71
C THR A 91 -20.16 -18.41 9.78
N CYS A 92 -20.58 -18.31 8.51
CA CYS A 92 -19.98 -17.37 7.55
C CYS A 92 -20.24 -15.93 7.99
N THR A 93 -19.20 -15.10 8.02
CA THR A 93 -19.33 -13.66 8.27
C THR A 93 -20.10 -12.92 7.18
N CYS A 94 -20.33 -13.54 6.02
CA CYS A 94 -21.05 -12.98 4.88
C CYS A 94 -22.58 -12.91 5.08
N ASP A 95 -23.15 -13.69 5.99
CA ASP A 95 -24.61 -13.83 6.18
C ASP A 95 -25.40 -14.12 4.88
N ASP A 96 -24.75 -14.73 3.87
CA ASP A 96 -25.43 -15.13 2.64
C ASP A 96 -26.25 -16.40 2.90
N ALA A 97 -27.56 -16.32 2.64
CA ALA A 97 -28.50 -17.40 2.90
C ALA A 97 -28.23 -18.65 2.05
N LEU A 98 -27.57 -18.50 0.90
CA LEU A 98 -27.17 -19.63 0.05
C LEU A 98 -25.73 -20.10 0.31
N THR A 99 -25.07 -19.59 1.36
CA THR A 99 -23.72 -20.07 1.74
C THR A 99 -23.76 -21.57 2.03
N GLY A 100 -22.81 -22.31 1.46
CA GLY A 100 -22.71 -23.75 1.66
C GLY A 100 -23.80 -24.55 0.92
N SER A 101 -24.61 -23.92 0.06
CA SER A 101 -25.36 -24.64 -0.96
C SER A 101 -24.38 -25.41 -1.85
N ASP A 102 -24.73 -26.66 -2.15
CA ASP A 102 -23.98 -27.53 -3.03
C ASP A 102 -24.56 -27.56 -4.46
N ASP A 103 -25.72 -26.94 -4.70
CA ASP A 103 -26.38 -26.96 -6.00
C ASP A 103 -26.30 -25.59 -6.70
N PRO A 104 -25.62 -25.49 -7.86
CA PRO A 104 -25.62 -24.26 -8.66
C PRO A 104 -27.03 -23.78 -9.00
N LEU A 105 -28.02 -24.69 -9.06
CA LEU A 105 -29.42 -24.35 -9.28
C LEU A 105 -29.99 -23.39 -8.23
N ASP A 106 -29.48 -23.38 -6.99
CA ASP A 106 -29.91 -22.43 -5.97
C ASP A 106 -29.59 -20.98 -6.38
N SER A 107 -28.38 -20.73 -6.90
CA SER A 107 -28.00 -19.40 -7.39
C SER A 107 -28.70 -19.03 -8.69
N VAL A 108 -28.91 -20.00 -9.58
CA VAL A 108 -29.66 -19.80 -10.84
C VAL A 108 -31.13 -19.47 -10.54
N ALA A 109 -31.78 -20.18 -9.62
CA ALA A 109 -33.14 -19.93 -9.20
C ALA A 109 -33.30 -18.54 -8.59
N ALA A 110 -32.35 -18.11 -7.74
CA ALA A 110 -32.37 -16.77 -7.15
C ALA A 110 -32.30 -15.68 -8.23
N VAL A 111 -31.46 -15.87 -9.26
CA VAL A 111 -31.39 -14.96 -10.41
C VAL A 111 -32.68 -15.00 -11.22
N ALA A 112 -33.23 -16.17 -11.50
CA ALA A 112 -34.45 -16.32 -12.30
C ALA A 112 -35.63 -15.54 -11.69
N ILE A 113 -35.83 -15.63 -10.37
CA ILE A 113 -36.94 -14.97 -9.67
C ILE A 113 -36.66 -13.50 -9.30
N ALA A 114 -35.45 -12.99 -9.54
CA ALA A 114 -35.10 -11.59 -9.33
C ALA A 114 -35.83 -10.65 -10.33
N PRO A 115 -35.90 -9.33 -10.08
CA PRO A 115 -36.54 -8.38 -10.98
C PRO A 115 -35.80 -8.33 -12.32
N ASP A 116 -36.58 -8.25 -13.40
CA ASP A 116 -36.04 -8.00 -14.73
C ASP A 116 -35.52 -6.56 -14.86
N GLY A 117 -34.67 -6.30 -15.86
CA GLY A 117 -34.22 -4.95 -16.20
C GLY A 117 -33.17 -4.36 -15.26
N GLN A 118 -32.59 -5.16 -14.36
CA GLN A 118 -31.45 -4.77 -13.53
C GLN A 118 -30.14 -5.34 -14.10
N PRO A 119 -29.00 -4.63 -13.97
CA PRO A 119 -27.67 -5.18 -14.24
C PRO A 119 -27.41 -6.50 -13.50
N PRO A 120 -26.67 -7.46 -14.09
CA PRO A 120 -26.42 -8.73 -13.44
C PRO A 120 -25.76 -8.58 -12.07
N SER A 121 -24.86 -7.61 -11.89
CA SER A 121 -24.25 -7.31 -10.60
C SER A 121 -25.29 -6.90 -9.56
N LYS A 122 -26.33 -6.13 -9.90
CA LYS A 122 -27.40 -5.80 -8.94
C LYS A 122 -28.25 -7.02 -8.58
N ARG A 123 -28.60 -7.83 -9.58
CA ARG A 123 -29.43 -9.03 -9.37
C ARG A 123 -28.71 -10.07 -8.52
N TYR A 124 -27.42 -10.26 -8.77
CA TYR A 124 -26.62 -11.24 -8.05
C TYR A 124 -26.38 -10.87 -6.59
N PHE A 125 -26.16 -9.57 -6.34
CA PHE A 125 -25.89 -9.07 -5.01
C PHE A 125 -27.19 -8.81 -4.19
N ASP A 126 -28.37 -9.10 -4.75
CA ASP A 126 -29.65 -8.97 -4.06
C ASP A 126 -29.89 -10.13 -3.08
N ARG A 127 -29.85 -9.81 -1.80
CA ARG A 127 -30.02 -10.77 -0.69
C ARG A 127 -31.44 -11.30 -0.58
N GLU A 128 -32.44 -10.57 -1.05
CA GLU A 128 -33.85 -10.93 -0.86
C GLU A 128 -34.15 -12.27 -1.55
N TYR A 129 -33.81 -12.39 -2.84
CA TYR A 129 -34.13 -13.58 -3.64
C TYR A 129 -33.31 -14.80 -3.28
N ARG A 130 -32.05 -14.60 -2.85
CA ARG A 130 -31.22 -15.69 -2.33
C ARG A 130 -31.80 -16.27 -1.04
N ARG A 131 -32.28 -15.42 -0.14
CA ARG A 131 -32.96 -15.87 1.09
C ARG A 131 -34.23 -16.65 0.79
N ILE A 132 -35.03 -16.18 -0.16
CA ILE A 132 -36.25 -16.91 -0.57
C ILE A 132 -35.91 -18.33 -1.02
N VAL A 133 -34.91 -18.50 -1.89
CA VAL A 133 -34.51 -19.83 -2.37
C VAL A 133 -33.97 -20.68 -1.23
N ALA A 134 -33.18 -20.10 -0.31
CA ALA A 134 -32.69 -20.79 0.87
C ALA A 134 -33.84 -21.30 1.75
N ASP A 135 -34.80 -20.43 2.08
CA ASP A 135 -35.96 -20.74 2.92
C ASP A 135 -36.83 -21.84 2.28
N LEU A 136 -37.01 -21.81 0.94
CA LEU A 136 -37.71 -22.85 0.20
C LEU A 136 -36.99 -24.21 0.30
N ARG A 137 -35.65 -24.21 0.11
CA ARG A 137 -34.81 -25.41 0.21
C ARG A 137 -34.82 -26.00 1.62
N ASP A 138 -34.83 -25.14 2.64
CA ASP A 138 -34.91 -25.56 4.05
C ASP A 138 -36.28 -26.14 4.40
N GLN A 139 -37.35 -25.64 3.78
CA GLN A 139 -38.71 -26.11 4.01
C GLN A 139 -39.01 -27.44 3.28
N ILE A 140 -38.64 -27.53 2.00
CA ILE A 140 -39.06 -28.64 1.12
C ILE A 140 -37.99 -29.71 0.96
N GLY A 141 -36.71 -29.34 0.97
CA GLY A 141 -35.60 -30.27 0.78
C GLY A 141 -35.00 -30.21 -0.62
N SER A 142 -34.98 -31.34 -1.33
CA SER A 142 -34.26 -31.49 -2.62
C SER A 142 -34.97 -30.77 -3.77
N TRP A 143 -34.26 -30.49 -4.88
CA TRP A 143 -34.89 -29.96 -6.09
C TRP A 143 -35.83 -30.98 -6.73
N GLU A 144 -35.61 -32.28 -6.51
CA GLU A 144 -36.56 -33.33 -6.91
C GLU A 144 -37.89 -33.21 -6.14
N ASP A 145 -37.84 -32.92 -4.83
CA ASP A 145 -39.03 -32.71 -4.01
C ASP A 145 -39.79 -31.45 -4.43
N ILE A 146 -39.07 -30.38 -4.77
CA ILE A 146 -39.66 -29.13 -5.27
C ILE A 146 -40.31 -29.35 -6.64
N ALA A 147 -39.65 -30.08 -7.55
CA ALA A 147 -40.18 -30.40 -8.87
C ALA A 147 -41.46 -31.26 -8.84
N ALA A 148 -41.67 -32.01 -7.75
CA ALA A 148 -42.86 -32.84 -7.57
C ALA A 148 -44.10 -32.06 -7.11
N LEU A 149 -43.97 -30.78 -6.74
CA LEU A 149 -45.07 -29.93 -6.32
C LEU A 149 -45.91 -29.47 -7.53
N ASP A 150 -47.22 -29.34 -7.35
CA ASP A 150 -48.05 -28.62 -8.30
C ASP A 150 -47.94 -27.10 -8.09
N GLU A 151 -48.39 -26.31 -9.07
CA GLU A 151 -48.26 -24.84 -9.05
C GLU A 151 -48.84 -24.21 -7.77
N ALA A 152 -49.97 -24.72 -7.28
CA ALA A 152 -50.62 -24.22 -6.07
C ALA A 152 -49.83 -24.59 -4.79
N ALA A 153 -49.23 -25.78 -4.75
CA ALA A 153 -48.39 -26.22 -3.63
C ALA A 153 -47.05 -25.48 -3.61
N LEU A 154 -46.44 -25.21 -4.77
CA LEU A 154 -45.21 -24.40 -4.88
C LEU A 154 -45.48 -22.95 -4.47
N GLU A 155 -46.60 -22.36 -4.92
CA GLU A 155 -47.03 -21.03 -4.50
C GLU A 155 -47.21 -20.97 -2.97
N ALA A 156 -47.89 -21.95 -2.38
CA ALA A 156 -48.07 -22.01 -0.93
C ALA A 156 -46.74 -22.14 -0.17
N ALA A 157 -45.82 -22.97 -0.66
CA ALA A 157 -44.49 -23.14 -0.07
C ALA A 157 -43.67 -21.84 -0.13
N LEU A 158 -43.66 -21.15 -1.27
CA LEU A 158 -42.98 -19.85 -1.42
C LEU A 158 -43.59 -18.76 -0.53
N LEU A 159 -44.92 -18.71 -0.41
CA LEU A 159 -45.61 -17.78 0.49
C LEU A 159 -45.29 -18.05 1.96
N GLU A 160 -45.15 -19.33 2.35
CA GLU A 160 -44.75 -19.73 3.69
C GLU A 160 -43.27 -19.39 3.97
N ALA A 161 -42.37 -19.72 3.04
CA ALA A 161 -40.94 -19.44 3.11
C ALA A 161 -40.65 -17.93 3.26
N THR A 162 -41.35 -17.07 2.51
CA THR A 162 -41.08 -15.62 2.47
C THR A 162 -41.61 -14.83 3.66
N ASN A 163 -42.58 -15.36 4.42
CA ASN A 163 -43.27 -14.71 5.55
C ASN A 163 -43.81 -13.28 5.25
N ARG A 164 -43.83 -12.87 3.97
CA ARG A 164 -44.26 -11.58 3.40
C ARG A 164 -44.69 -11.85 1.95
N PRO A 165 -45.75 -11.19 1.44
CA PRO A 165 -46.14 -11.34 0.03
C PRO A 165 -45.18 -10.52 -0.85
N SER A 166 -43.95 -11.02 -1.10
CA SER A 166 -42.93 -10.31 -1.89
C SER A 166 -42.60 -10.96 -3.25
N ILE A 167 -43.22 -12.10 -3.57
CA ILE A 167 -43.09 -12.75 -4.88
C ILE A 167 -44.40 -12.61 -5.67
N SER A 168 -44.31 -12.03 -6.87
CA SER A 168 -45.41 -11.97 -7.83
C SER A 168 -45.71 -13.34 -8.44
N GLU A 169 -46.96 -13.63 -8.78
CA GLU A 169 -47.37 -14.84 -9.53
C GLU A 169 -46.42 -15.14 -10.71
N THR A 170 -46.07 -14.12 -11.51
CA THR A 170 -45.13 -14.25 -12.64
C THR A 170 -43.77 -14.86 -12.28
N ARG A 171 -43.27 -14.63 -11.06
CA ARG A 171 -41.99 -15.17 -10.59
C ARG A 171 -42.12 -16.61 -10.08
N ILE A 172 -43.29 -16.95 -9.52
CA ILE A 172 -43.63 -18.33 -9.13
C ILE A 172 -43.70 -19.20 -10.39
N THR A 173 -44.47 -18.75 -11.39
CA THR A 173 -44.55 -19.43 -12.69
C THR A 173 -43.17 -19.61 -13.29
N ARG A 174 -42.32 -18.57 -13.25
CA ARG A 174 -40.96 -18.64 -13.76
C ARG A 174 -40.07 -19.65 -13.02
N LEU A 175 -40.20 -19.77 -11.70
CA LEU A 175 -39.48 -20.79 -10.93
C LEU A 175 -39.94 -22.20 -11.32
N GLN A 176 -41.24 -22.40 -11.51
CA GLN A 176 -41.78 -23.68 -11.99
C GLN A 176 -41.23 -24.01 -13.39
N GLU A 177 -41.32 -23.07 -14.33
CA GLU A 177 -40.77 -23.23 -15.69
C GLU A 177 -39.27 -23.52 -15.66
N LEU A 178 -38.52 -22.91 -14.74
CA LEU A 178 -37.10 -23.20 -14.54
C LEU A 178 -36.89 -24.65 -14.12
N VAL A 179 -37.60 -25.11 -13.08
CA VAL A 179 -37.46 -26.48 -12.58
C VAL A 179 -37.84 -27.51 -13.64
N ASP A 180 -38.93 -27.26 -14.39
CA ASP A 180 -39.35 -28.09 -15.51
C ASP A 180 -38.25 -28.15 -16.59
N ALA A 181 -37.69 -27.00 -16.97
CA ALA A 181 -36.62 -26.92 -17.97
C ALA A 181 -35.35 -27.66 -17.55
N VAL A 182 -34.96 -27.59 -16.27
CA VAL A 182 -33.82 -28.33 -15.75
C VAL A 182 -34.08 -29.84 -15.75
N SER A 183 -35.31 -30.26 -15.42
CA SER A 183 -35.68 -31.68 -15.39
C SER A 183 -35.73 -32.35 -16.76
N GLU A 184 -35.97 -31.56 -17.82
CA GLU A 184 -36.05 -32.02 -19.20
C GLU A 184 -34.71 -31.89 -19.97
N ASP A 185 -33.67 -31.31 -19.37
CA ASP A 185 -32.39 -31.07 -20.05
C ASP A 185 -31.51 -32.34 -20.10
N ASP A 186 -31.02 -32.67 -21.31
CA ASP A 186 -30.22 -33.88 -21.57
C ASP A 186 -28.84 -33.89 -20.88
N TYR A 187 -28.37 -32.76 -20.34
CA TYR A 187 -27.08 -32.59 -19.67
C TYR A 187 -27.20 -32.47 -18.15
N THR A 188 -28.40 -32.59 -17.59
CA THR A 188 -28.63 -32.61 -16.14
C THR A 188 -28.93 -34.04 -15.70
N ASP A 189 -28.79 -34.30 -14.40
CA ASP A 189 -29.32 -35.52 -13.77
C ASP A 189 -30.83 -35.41 -13.48
N GLY A 190 -31.49 -34.41 -14.07
CA GLY A 190 -32.89 -34.06 -13.87
C GLY A 190 -33.14 -33.09 -12.71
N VAL A 191 -32.13 -32.81 -11.87
CA VAL A 191 -32.34 -32.07 -10.60
C VAL A 191 -31.19 -31.12 -10.24
N SER A 192 -30.05 -31.20 -10.93
CA SER A 192 -28.88 -30.35 -10.71
C SER A 192 -28.22 -29.88 -12.01
N LEU A 193 -27.63 -28.68 -11.97
CA LEU A 193 -26.90 -28.08 -13.10
C LEU A 193 -25.39 -28.41 -13.11
N ARG A 194 -24.91 -29.24 -12.18
CA ARG A 194 -23.47 -29.49 -11.96
C ARG A 194 -22.74 -30.00 -13.22
N ASP A 195 -23.39 -30.86 -14.00
CA ASP A 195 -22.78 -31.52 -15.15
C ASP A 195 -22.60 -30.60 -16.38
N LEU A 196 -23.23 -29.40 -16.37
CA LEU A 196 -23.02 -28.38 -17.39
C LEU A 196 -21.59 -27.83 -17.39
N GLY A 197 -20.86 -27.96 -16.28
CA GLY A 197 -19.50 -27.44 -16.13
C GLY A 197 -18.47 -28.02 -17.11
N GLY A 198 -18.78 -29.13 -17.78
CA GLY A 198 -17.93 -29.78 -18.79
C GLY A 198 -18.09 -29.23 -20.22
N LEU A 199 -19.06 -28.34 -20.46
CA LEU A 199 -19.30 -27.74 -21.77
C LEU A 199 -18.26 -26.66 -22.13
N ARG A 200 -18.11 -26.38 -23.43
CA ARG A 200 -17.37 -25.19 -23.89
C ARG A 200 -18.09 -23.93 -23.42
N TYR A 201 -17.34 -22.88 -23.07
CA TYR A 201 -17.90 -21.67 -22.44
C TYR A 201 -19.06 -21.03 -23.21
N SER A 202 -18.94 -20.85 -24.53
CA SER A 202 -20.02 -20.30 -25.34
C SER A 202 -21.26 -21.20 -25.37
N SER A 203 -21.07 -22.52 -25.45
CA SER A 203 -22.17 -23.49 -25.35
C SER A 203 -22.80 -23.49 -23.97
N PHE A 204 -21.99 -23.36 -22.91
CA PHE A 204 -22.46 -23.29 -21.54
C PHE A 204 -23.31 -22.03 -21.29
N ALA A 205 -22.80 -20.85 -21.67
CA ALA A 205 -23.53 -19.60 -21.55
C ALA A 205 -24.85 -19.61 -22.33
N ASN A 206 -24.85 -20.14 -23.56
CA ASN A 206 -26.08 -20.25 -24.36
C ASN A 206 -27.11 -21.16 -23.70
N ARG A 207 -26.70 -22.29 -23.09
CA ARG A 207 -27.61 -23.17 -22.36
C ARG A 207 -28.19 -22.50 -21.12
N LEU A 208 -27.37 -21.82 -20.33
CA LEU A 208 -27.87 -21.06 -19.18
C LEU A 208 -28.86 -19.97 -19.60
N ALA A 209 -28.61 -19.29 -20.73
CA ALA A 209 -29.50 -18.25 -21.26
C ALA A 209 -30.81 -18.78 -21.87
N GLU A 210 -30.93 -20.09 -22.09
CA GLU A 210 -32.19 -20.73 -22.49
C GLU A 210 -33.12 -20.95 -21.28
N LEU A 211 -32.59 -20.86 -20.04
CA LEU A 211 -33.37 -21.05 -18.82
C LEU A 211 -34.32 -19.85 -18.56
N PRO A 212 -35.56 -20.10 -18.10
CA PRO A 212 -36.51 -19.05 -17.77
C PRO A 212 -35.94 -18.03 -16.76
N GLY A 213 -35.99 -16.75 -17.11
CA GLY A 213 -35.52 -15.66 -16.25
C GLY A 213 -34.02 -15.34 -16.31
N VAL A 214 -33.25 -16.07 -17.13
CA VAL A 214 -31.81 -15.89 -17.27
C VAL A 214 -31.49 -15.24 -18.60
N SER A 215 -30.93 -14.04 -18.58
CA SER A 215 -30.41 -13.38 -19.80
C SER A 215 -29.02 -13.89 -20.16
N LYS A 216 -28.52 -13.52 -21.34
CA LYS A 216 -27.17 -13.88 -21.76
C LYS A 216 -26.07 -13.25 -20.91
N SER A 217 -26.29 -12.03 -20.43
CA SER A 217 -25.39 -11.39 -19.45
C SER A 217 -25.44 -12.10 -18.10
N ASP A 218 -26.64 -12.52 -17.64
CA ASP A 218 -26.76 -13.32 -16.42
C ASP A 218 -26.05 -14.66 -16.54
N ALA A 219 -26.10 -15.31 -17.71
CA ALA A 219 -25.44 -16.58 -17.94
C ALA A 219 -23.92 -16.51 -17.72
N TRP A 220 -23.26 -15.47 -18.25
CA TRP A 220 -21.82 -15.25 -18.03
C TRP A 220 -21.50 -14.94 -16.57
N TRP A 221 -22.35 -14.15 -15.92
CA TRP A 221 -22.25 -13.90 -14.49
C TRP A 221 -22.40 -15.18 -13.67
N LEU A 222 -23.41 -15.99 -13.93
CA LEU A 222 -23.65 -17.28 -13.28
C LEU A 222 -22.47 -18.24 -13.46
N MET A 223 -21.86 -18.28 -14.65
CA MET A 223 -20.63 -19.05 -14.87
C MET A 223 -19.50 -18.63 -13.92
N LEU A 224 -19.31 -17.33 -13.70
CA LEU A 224 -18.32 -16.80 -12.76
C LEU A 224 -18.66 -17.16 -11.31
N VAL A 225 -19.90 -16.94 -10.90
CA VAL A 225 -20.26 -16.85 -9.48
C VAL A 225 -20.88 -18.12 -8.91
N ALA A 226 -21.58 -18.91 -9.72
CA ALA A 226 -22.20 -20.18 -9.34
C ALA A 226 -21.35 -21.39 -9.74
N PHE A 227 -20.52 -21.25 -10.79
CA PHE A 227 -19.71 -22.35 -11.33
C PHE A 227 -18.19 -22.10 -11.27
N ASP A 228 -17.74 -20.99 -10.67
CA ASP A 228 -16.33 -20.60 -10.51
C ASP A 228 -15.51 -20.64 -11.81
N LYS A 229 -16.15 -20.34 -12.96
CA LYS A 229 -15.43 -20.27 -14.23
C LYS A 229 -14.65 -18.94 -14.29
N PRO A 230 -13.38 -18.95 -14.74
CA PRO A 230 -12.56 -17.75 -14.85
C PRO A 230 -12.97 -16.92 -16.08
N VAL A 231 -14.20 -16.41 -16.08
CA VAL A 231 -14.73 -15.55 -17.13
C VAL A 231 -14.85 -14.12 -16.63
N TRP A 232 -14.73 -13.13 -17.53
CA TRP A 232 -14.92 -11.72 -17.20
C TRP A 232 -16.23 -11.18 -17.79
N PRO A 233 -17.38 -11.33 -17.10
CA PRO A 233 -18.64 -10.86 -17.61
C PRO A 233 -18.73 -9.33 -17.56
N SER A 234 -19.35 -8.74 -18.58
CA SER A 234 -19.57 -7.29 -18.67
C SER A 234 -20.70 -6.85 -17.72
N ASP A 235 -20.57 -5.66 -17.14
CA ASP A 235 -21.59 -5.05 -16.29
C ASP A 235 -21.35 -3.54 -16.16
N PRO A 236 -22.37 -2.68 -16.34
CA PRO A 236 -22.16 -1.22 -16.37
C PRO A 236 -21.46 -0.64 -15.13
N PHE A 237 -21.78 -1.13 -13.93
CA PHE A 237 -21.17 -0.61 -12.70
C PHE A 237 -19.72 -1.07 -12.57
N VAL A 238 -19.47 -2.35 -12.84
CA VAL A 238 -18.13 -2.93 -12.81
C VAL A 238 -17.24 -2.23 -13.82
N ASP A 239 -17.72 -2.08 -15.06
CA ASP A 239 -16.95 -1.55 -16.17
C ASP A 239 -16.61 -0.07 -15.99
N GLN A 240 -17.51 0.71 -15.39
CA GLN A 240 -17.24 2.11 -15.03
C GLN A 240 -16.12 2.23 -13.98
N LEU A 241 -16.12 1.37 -12.98
CA LEU A 241 -15.05 1.33 -11.98
C LEU A 241 -13.73 0.85 -12.59
N LEU A 242 -13.75 -0.18 -13.45
CA LEU A 242 -12.56 -0.63 -14.17
C LEU A 242 -11.98 0.47 -15.07
N CYS A 243 -12.84 1.27 -15.69
CA CYS A 243 -12.40 2.44 -16.45
C CYS A 243 -11.77 3.50 -15.55
N SER A 244 -12.35 3.74 -14.37
CA SER A 244 -11.80 4.67 -13.37
C SER A 244 -10.47 4.21 -12.78
N LEU A 245 -10.27 2.88 -12.66
CA LEU A 245 -9.01 2.23 -12.27
C LEU A 245 -7.96 2.25 -13.41
N GLY A 246 -8.32 2.66 -14.63
CA GLY A 246 -7.43 2.57 -15.79
C GLY A 246 -7.14 1.13 -16.23
N ILE A 247 -7.99 0.16 -15.87
CA ILE A 247 -7.92 -1.22 -16.36
C ILE A 247 -8.61 -1.33 -17.72
N LEU A 248 -9.74 -0.64 -17.88
CA LEU A 248 -10.46 -0.53 -19.16
C LEU A 248 -10.28 0.86 -19.77
N SER A 249 -10.01 0.93 -21.07
CA SER A 249 -9.99 2.21 -21.76
C SER A 249 -11.40 2.78 -21.98
N PRO A 250 -11.53 4.10 -22.14
CA PRO A 250 -12.79 4.76 -22.52
C PRO A 250 -13.47 4.19 -23.77
N ASN A 251 -12.69 3.62 -24.71
CA ASN A 251 -13.23 3.02 -25.94
C ASN A 251 -13.79 1.61 -25.67
N GLU A 252 -13.04 0.77 -24.95
CA GLU A 252 -13.45 -0.60 -24.59
C GLU A 252 -14.71 -0.64 -23.70
N LEU A 253 -14.98 0.43 -22.96
CA LEU A 253 -16.22 0.57 -22.18
C LEU A 253 -17.48 0.52 -23.06
N ARG A 254 -17.40 0.92 -24.34
CA ARG A 254 -18.56 1.05 -25.25
C ARG A 254 -18.82 -0.15 -26.15
N ASP A 255 -17.79 -0.95 -26.42
CA ASP A 255 -17.82 -1.94 -27.51
C ASP A 255 -18.19 -3.37 -27.04
N ASP A 256 -17.95 -3.72 -25.78
CA ASP A 256 -18.24 -5.04 -25.21
C ASP A 256 -19.52 -5.04 -24.36
N VAL A 257 -20.45 -5.94 -24.69
CA VAL A 257 -21.79 -5.97 -24.10
C VAL A 257 -22.08 -7.23 -23.28
N GLU A 258 -21.22 -8.25 -23.30
CA GLU A 258 -21.51 -9.53 -22.65
C GLU A 258 -20.32 -10.17 -21.92
N ARG A 259 -19.12 -10.18 -22.51
CA ARG A 259 -17.94 -10.86 -21.95
C ARG A 259 -16.66 -10.25 -22.52
N ARG A 260 -15.77 -9.82 -21.61
CA ARG A 260 -14.47 -9.23 -21.91
C ARG A 260 -13.38 -10.26 -22.09
N GLU A 261 -13.31 -10.85 -23.28
CA GLU A 261 -12.32 -11.89 -23.60
C GLU A 261 -10.88 -11.37 -23.56
N GLU A 262 -10.62 -10.15 -24.05
CA GLU A 262 -9.27 -9.56 -24.04
C GLU A 262 -8.77 -9.30 -22.61
N LEU A 263 -9.64 -8.74 -21.75
CA LEU A 263 -9.31 -8.53 -20.34
C LEU A 263 -9.16 -9.86 -19.59
N GLU A 264 -9.97 -10.88 -19.94
CA GLU A 264 -9.80 -12.24 -19.42
C GLU A 264 -8.43 -12.79 -19.80
N GLU A 265 -7.98 -12.68 -21.05
CA GLU A 265 -6.65 -13.13 -21.48
C GLU A 265 -5.52 -12.41 -20.71
N GLU A 266 -5.66 -11.10 -20.51
CA GLU A 266 -4.71 -10.29 -19.75
C GLU A 266 -4.65 -10.68 -18.26
N LEU A 267 -5.81 -10.92 -17.66
CA LEU A 267 -5.94 -11.25 -16.24
C LEU A 267 -5.90 -12.75 -15.95
N THR A 268 -5.78 -13.63 -16.95
CA THR A 268 -5.87 -15.09 -16.78
C THR A 268 -4.91 -15.62 -15.71
N ARG A 269 -3.78 -14.94 -15.51
CA ARG A 269 -2.78 -15.29 -14.49
C ARG A 269 -3.08 -14.73 -13.08
N ARG A 270 -4.16 -13.97 -12.88
CA ARG A 270 -4.38 -13.06 -11.75
C ARG A 270 -5.76 -13.14 -11.09
N GLN A 271 -6.11 -14.32 -10.55
CA GLN A 271 -7.28 -14.45 -9.66
C GLN A 271 -8.55 -13.74 -10.19
N ILE A 272 -8.89 -13.95 -11.47
CA ILE A 272 -10.03 -13.30 -12.15
C ILE A 272 -11.32 -13.33 -11.30
N PRO A 273 -11.76 -14.49 -10.79
CA PRO A 273 -12.98 -14.55 -10.00
C PRO A 273 -12.95 -13.70 -8.72
N GLN A 274 -11.77 -13.57 -8.11
CA GLN A 274 -11.58 -12.81 -6.89
C GLN A 274 -11.66 -11.31 -7.16
N LEU A 275 -10.92 -10.83 -8.18
CA LEU A 275 -10.93 -9.43 -8.56
C LEU A 275 -12.31 -8.97 -9.01
N HIS A 276 -12.95 -9.72 -9.90
CA HIS A 276 -14.26 -9.33 -10.45
C HIS A 276 -15.31 -9.22 -9.34
N ARG A 277 -15.37 -10.20 -8.42
CA ARG A 277 -16.29 -10.16 -7.27
C ARG A 277 -16.01 -8.98 -6.33
N ALA A 278 -14.74 -8.67 -6.07
CA ALA A 278 -14.35 -7.54 -5.23
C ALA A 278 -14.74 -6.19 -5.89
N VAL A 279 -14.42 -5.99 -7.17
CA VAL A 279 -14.78 -4.78 -7.92
C VAL A 279 -16.29 -4.63 -8.02
N ALA A 280 -17.01 -5.71 -8.33
CA ALA A 280 -18.47 -5.71 -8.43
C ALA A 280 -19.15 -5.34 -7.11
N GLY A 281 -18.68 -5.93 -6.01
CA GLY A 281 -19.22 -5.63 -4.70
C GLY A 281 -19.11 -4.15 -4.35
N HIS A 282 -17.94 -3.56 -4.62
CA HIS A 282 -17.71 -2.13 -4.43
C HIS A 282 -18.55 -1.28 -5.38
N ALA A 283 -18.53 -1.57 -6.68
CA ALA A 283 -19.22 -0.79 -7.71
C ALA A 283 -20.75 -0.77 -7.50
N VAL A 284 -21.36 -1.92 -7.19
CA VAL A 284 -22.81 -2.02 -6.93
C VAL A 284 -23.23 -1.18 -5.73
N LYS A 285 -22.39 -1.10 -4.70
CA LYS A 285 -22.66 -0.32 -3.48
C LYS A 285 -22.38 1.17 -3.65
N GLY A 286 -21.37 1.53 -4.44
CA GLY A 286 -21.05 2.92 -4.78
C GLY A 286 -22.04 3.55 -5.78
N GLY A 287 -22.69 2.74 -6.63
CA GLY A 287 -23.67 3.24 -7.60
C GLY A 287 -23.01 3.92 -8.80
N VAL A 288 -23.56 5.05 -9.25
CA VAL A 288 -23.11 5.77 -10.47
C VAL A 288 -21.77 6.48 -10.25
N ASP A 289 -21.48 6.91 -9.02
CA ASP A 289 -20.18 7.45 -8.62
C ASP A 289 -19.51 6.46 -7.68
N SER A 290 -18.95 5.39 -8.24
CA SER A 290 -18.42 4.29 -7.44
C SER A 290 -17.32 4.72 -6.46
N CYS A 291 -16.53 5.75 -6.81
CA CYS A 291 -15.44 6.23 -5.95
C CYS A 291 -15.23 7.76 -6.05
N SER A 292 -14.97 8.37 -4.89
CA SER A 292 -14.51 9.77 -4.76
C SER A 292 -13.05 9.83 -4.27
N ASP A 293 -12.54 11.05 -4.05
CA ASP A 293 -11.21 11.29 -3.46
C ASP A 293 -11.12 10.90 -1.96
N ASP A 294 -12.21 10.45 -1.34
CA ASP A 294 -12.23 9.94 0.04
C ASP A 294 -12.32 8.41 0.09
N CYS A 295 -12.40 7.73 -1.06
CA CYS A 295 -12.51 6.28 -1.14
C CYS A 295 -11.19 5.58 -0.76
N GLU A 296 -11.25 4.37 -0.17
CA GLU A 296 -10.07 3.60 0.23
C GLU A 296 -9.22 3.15 -0.96
N ILE A 297 -9.84 2.90 -2.13
CA ILE A 297 -9.10 2.52 -3.35
C ILE A 297 -8.64 3.72 -4.18
N ARG A 298 -8.86 4.97 -3.73
CA ARG A 298 -8.59 6.17 -4.54
C ARG A 298 -7.18 6.24 -5.12
N LYS A 299 -6.18 5.73 -4.40
CA LYS A 299 -4.77 5.74 -4.84
C LYS A 299 -4.52 4.83 -6.05
N PHE A 300 -5.39 3.84 -6.27
CA PHE A 300 -5.38 2.98 -7.45
C PHE A 300 -6.23 3.52 -8.60
N LEU A 301 -6.95 4.63 -8.42
CA LEU A 301 -7.76 5.21 -9.48
C LEU A 301 -6.92 6.12 -10.38
N LEU A 302 -6.97 5.87 -11.69
CA LEU A 302 -6.43 6.78 -12.69
C LEU A 302 -7.16 8.13 -12.64
N THR A 303 -8.47 8.13 -12.40
CA THR A 303 -9.25 9.36 -12.28
C THR A 303 -8.76 10.26 -11.14
N HIS A 304 -8.40 9.67 -9.99
CA HIS A 304 -7.83 10.39 -8.85
C HIS A 304 -6.45 10.96 -9.19
N ARG A 305 -5.59 10.14 -9.79
CA ARG A 305 -4.27 10.56 -10.28
C ARG A 305 -4.36 11.75 -11.22
N LEU A 306 -5.17 11.66 -12.27
CA LEU A 306 -5.34 12.73 -13.24
C LEU A 306 -5.90 14.01 -12.61
N ARG A 307 -6.82 13.90 -11.63
CA ARG A 307 -7.30 15.08 -10.89
C ARG A 307 -6.18 15.75 -10.10
N LYS A 308 -5.31 14.96 -9.45
CA LYS A 308 -4.16 15.47 -8.70
C LYS A 308 -3.11 16.12 -9.61
N GLN A 309 -2.81 15.53 -10.75
CA GLN A 309 -1.88 16.09 -11.76
C GLN A 309 -2.39 17.38 -12.39
N ASN A 310 -3.72 17.55 -12.49
CA ASN A 310 -4.33 18.78 -13.02
C ASN A 310 -4.41 19.92 -12.00
N GLN A 311 -4.02 19.69 -10.74
CA GLN A 311 -3.93 20.77 -9.75
C GLN A 311 -2.67 21.59 -10.04
N GLU A 312 -2.81 22.91 -10.13
CA GLU A 312 -1.66 23.81 -10.31
C GLU A 312 -0.71 23.68 -9.12
N GLN A 313 0.53 23.28 -9.39
CA GLN A 313 1.62 23.32 -8.41
C GLN A 313 2.42 24.61 -8.63
N SER A 314 2.59 25.40 -7.57
CA SER A 314 3.18 26.75 -7.68
C SER A 314 4.37 26.98 -6.75
N GLY A 315 4.88 25.93 -6.10
CA GLY A 315 6.04 26.03 -5.22
C GLY A 315 7.36 25.68 -5.90
N PRO A 316 8.47 25.78 -5.15
CA PRO A 316 9.81 25.50 -5.68
C PRO A 316 9.94 24.06 -6.18
N VAL A 317 10.83 23.85 -7.14
CA VAL A 317 10.98 22.59 -7.85
C VAL A 317 12.12 21.75 -7.27
N VAL A 318 11.85 20.48 -7.00
CA VAL A 318 12.85 19.51 -6.54
C VAL A 318 12.94 18.30 -7.48
N VAL A 319 14.16 17.80 -7.65
CA VAL A 319 14.45 16.50 -8.29
C VAL A 319 15.03 15.57 -7.23
N ASP A 320 14.44 14.39 -7.06
CA ASP A 320 14.84 13.38 -6.07
C ASP A 320 15.56 12.21 -6.74
N LEU A 321 16.88 12.13 -6.56
CA LEU A 321 17.71 11.04 -7.06
C LEU A 321 17.89 9.97 -5.99
N PHE A 322 17.81 8.69 -6.38
CA PHE A 322 17.84 7.57 -5.42
C PHE A 322 16.67 7.67 -4.42
N ALA A 323 15.49 8.01 -4.95
CA ALA A 323 14.34 8.45 -4.17
C ALA A 323 13.76 7.36 -3.25
N GLY A 324 14.12 6.08 -3.49
CA GLY A 324 13.57 4.94 -2.78
C GLY A 324 12.05 4.94 -2.81
N ALA A 325 11.46 4.77 -1.63
CA ALA A 325 10.01 4.78 -1.46
C ALA A 325 9.45 6.19 -1.24
N GLY A 326 10.20 7.27 -1.49
CA GLY A 326 9.67 8.65 -1.49
C GLY A 326 9.59 9.34 -0.13
N GLY A 327 10.34 8.89 0.87
CA GLY A 327 10.33 9.51 2.21
C GLY A 327 10.75 10.98 2.21
N LEU A 328 11.85 11.30 1.52
CA LEU A 328 12.34 12.67 1.38
C LEU A 328 11.37 13.53 0.57
N SER A 329 10.97 13.05 -0.62
CA SER A 329 9.97 13.68 -1.47
C SER A 329 8.64 13.99 -0.75
N LEU A 330 8.16 13.10 0.13
CA LEU A 330 6.95 13.35 0.92
C LEU A 330 7.11 14.57 1.84
N GLY A 331 8.28 14.73 2.46
CA GLY A 331 8.60 15.90 3.27
C GLY A 331 8.59 17.19 2.46
N PHE A 332 9.21 17.19 1.28
CA PHE A 332 9.17 18.32 0.35
C PHE A 332 7.73 18.66 -0.08
N GLY A 333 6.93 17.65 -0.47
CA GLY A 333 5.55 17.84 -0.89
C GLY A 333 4.63 18.43 0.19
N ARG A 334 4.87 18.11 1.47
CA ARG A 334 4.15 18.73 2.61
C ARG A 334 4.40 20.22 2.74
N ASN A 335 5.55 20.71 2.28
CA ASN A 335 5.91 22.12 2.23
C ASN A 335 5.65 22.79 0.87
N ASN A 336 4.68 22.24 0.12
CA ASN A 336 4.22 22.79 -1.15
C ASN A 336 5.32 22.84 -2.23
N TRP A 337 6.35 22.00 -2.14
CA TRP A 337 7.33 21.84 -3.23
C TRP A 337 6.77 20.94 -4.32
N THR A 338 7.17 21.23 -5.55
CA THR A 338 6.85 20.46 -6.75
C THR A 338 7.97 19.45 -6.99
N VAL A 339 7.69 18.16 -6.88
CA VAL A 339 8.65 17.13 -7.27
C VAL A 339 8.51 16.88 -8.76
N GLU A 340 9.49 17.33 -9.54
CA GLU A 340 9.45 17.31 -11.01
C GLU A 340 9.95 15.97 -11.58
N LEU A 341 10.87 15.31 -10.89
CA LEU A 341 11.42 14.02 -11.30
C LEU A 341 11.89 13.23 -10.07
N ALA A 342 11.62 11.94 -10.06
CA ALA A 342 12.17 10.99 -9.09
C ALA A 342 12.73 9.75 -9.81
N ILE A 343 13.87 9.24 -9.35
CA ILE A 343 14.48 8.01 -9.91
C ILE A 343 14.96 7.05 -8.82
N ASP A 344 14.65 5.77 -9.00
CA ASP A 344 15.23 4.67 -8.23
C ASP A 344 15.27 3.38 -9.09
N ASN A 345 16.11 2.40 -8.74
CA ASN A 345 16.21 1.13 -9.47
C ASN A 345 15.41 -0.01 -8.83
N ASP A 346 14.89 0.19 -7.61
CA ASP A 346 14.04 -0.76 -6.90
C ASP A 346 12.58 -0.57 -7.33
N ARG A 347 12.12 -1.45 -8.22
CA ARG A 347 10.74 -1.44 -8.72
C ARG A 347 9.67 -1.43 -7.63
N ASP A 348 9.86 -2.13 -6.51
CA ASP A 348 8.84 -2.14 -5.45
C ASP A 348 8.80 -0.78 -4.73
N ALA A 349 9.96 -0.12 -4.57
CA ALA A 349 10.04 1.22 -4.02
C ALA A 349 9.45 2.27 -4.98
N VAL A 350 9.73 2.16 -6.29
CA VAL A 350 9.15 3.03 -7.33
C VAL A 350 7.63 2.86 -7.42
N ASP A 351 7.11 1.64 -7.31
CA ASP A 351 5.68 1.42 -7.31
C ASP A 351 5.01 1.97 -6.04
N THR A 352 5.64 1.81 -4.86
CA THR A 352 5.23 2.49 -3.63
C THR A 352 5.22 4.00 -3.80
N TYR A 353 6.27 4.56 -4.40
CA TYR A 353 6.37 5.99 -4.69
C TYR A 353 5.18 6.40 -5.57
N ARG A 354 4.98 5.74 -6.71
CA ARG A 354 3.87 6.01 -7.63
C ARG A 354 2.54 6.01 -6.89
N LEU A 355 2.21 4.97 -6.11
CA LEU A 355 0.94 4.88 -5.40
C LEU A 355 0.67 6.08 -4.49
N ASN A 356 1.70 6.57 -3.80
CA ASN A 356 1.56 7.62 -2.79
C ASN A 356 1.74 9.04 -3.30
N HIS A 357 2.27 9.20 -4.53
CA HIS A 357 2.46 10.47 -5.20
C HIS A 357 1.62 10.55 -6.49
N PRO A 358 0.27 10.56 -6.38
CA PRO A 358 -0.63 10.67 -7.53
C PRO A 358 -0.48 11.99 -8.29
N GLU A 359 0.04 13.03 -7.65
CA GLU A 359 0.29 14.34 -8.25
C GLU A 359 1.42 14.34 -9.29
N ILE A 360 2.27 13.31 -9.30
CA ILE A 360 3.38 13.19 -10.24
C ILE A 360 3.01 12.21 -11.37
N PRO A 361 3.21 12.57 -12.65
CA PRO A 361 3.07 11.65 -13.78
C PRO A 361 3.94 10.39 -13.63
N HIS A 362 3.42 9.23 -14.05
CA HIS A 362 4.16 7.97 -13.96
C HIS A 362 5.50 8.01 -14.72
N GLU A 363 5.58 8.77 -15.82
CA GLU A 363 6.78 8.94 -16.63
C GLU A 363 7.90 9.76 -15.96
N LYS A 364 7.53 10.60 -14.98
CA LYS A 364 8.45 11.40 -14.15
C LYS A 364 8.94 10.63 -12.91
N ILE A 365 8.36 9.46 -12.62
CA ILE A 365 8.84 8.53 -11.59
C ILE A 365 9.51 7.35 -12.30
N VAL A 366 10.83 7.44 -12.46
CA VAL A 366 11.62 6.55 -13.31
C VAL A 366 12.13 5.34 -12.53
N CYS A 367 11.85 4.14 -13.04
CA CYS A 367 12.42 2.89 -12.53
C CYS A 367 13.63 2.49 -13.39
N GLY A 368 14.85 2.81 -12.94
CA GLY A 368 16.06 2.53 -13.71
C GLY A 368 17.36 2.78 -12.95
N ASP A 369 18.45 2.26 -13.49
CA ASP A 369 19.79 2.59 -13.01
C ASP A 369 20.17 3.99 -13.49
N ILE A 370 20.47 4.90 -12.56
CA ILE A 370 20.77 6.30 -12.86
C ILE A 370 21.89 6.46 -13.90
N ARG A 371 22.89 5.57 -13.91
CA ARG A 371 24.00 5.61 -14.87
C ARG A 371 23.49 5.47 -16.31
N THR A 372 22.60 4.50 -16.51
CA THR A 372 21.99 4.23 -17.82
C THR A 372 20.93 5.26 -18.17
N GLU A 373 20.12 5.70 -17.20
CA GLU A 373 19.06 6.69 -17.48
C GLU A 373 19.64 8.07 -17.80
N LEU A 374 20.73 8.51 -17.16
CA LEU A 374 21.42 9.76 -17.51
C LEU A 374 21.96 9.74 -18.96
N GLU A 375 22.47 8.60 -19.44
CA GLU A 375 22.86 8.42 -20.84
C GLU A 375 21.65 8.44 -21.78
N ASN A 376 20.51 7.90 -21.34
CA ASN A 376 19.25 7.84 -22.08
C ASN A 376 18.41 9.13 -21.99
N GLY A 377 19.01 10.25 -21.59
CA GLY A 377 18.32 11.54 -21.55
C GLY A 377 17.35 11.70 -20.39
N LEU A 378 17.60 11.09 -19.22
CA LEU A 378 16.79 11.29 -18.00
C LEU A 378 16.50 12.76 -17.73
N LEU A 379 17.52 13.61 -17.86
CA LEU A 379 17.43 15.03 -17.57
C LEU A 379 16.58 15.80 -18.60
N GLU A 380 16.41 15.25 -19.81
CA GLU A 380 15.55 15.83 -20.85
C GLU A 380 14.06 15.70 -20.50
N ARG A 381 13.73 14.85 -19.51
CA ARG A 381 12.37 14.71 -18.98
C ARG A 381 12.02 15.78 -17.96
N ILE A 382 12.91 16.71 -17.62
CA ILE A 382 12.65 17.79 -16.67
C ILE A 382 12.14 19.01 -17.45
N ASP A 383 10.90 19.44 -17.20
CA ASP A 383 10.31 20.58 -17.91
C ASP A 383 10.63 21.92 -17.23
N GLN A 384 10.88 21.88 -15.92
CA GLN A 384 11.16 23.04 -15.09
C GLN A 384 12.54 22.93 -14.46
N GLU A 385 13.36 23.99 -14.58
CA GLU A 385 14.67 24.01 -13.94
C GLU A 385 14.54 23.80 -12.42
N PRO A 386 15.25 22.83 -11.83
CA PRO A 386 15.10 22.52 -10.42
C PRO A 386 15.73 23.60 -9.53
N ASP A 387 15.01 24.00 -8.49
CA ASP A 387 15.57 24.80 -7.41
C ASP A 387 16.49 23.94 -6.55
N VAL A 388 16.13 22.68 -6.32
CA VAL A 388 16.88 21.73 -5.49
C VAL A 388 17.07 20.39 -6.20
N ILE A 389 18.26 19.83 -6.07
CA ILE A 389 18.47 18.39 -6.25
C ILE A 389 18.67 17.77 -4.88
N ALA A 390 17.89 16.75 -4.58
CA ALA A 390 17.94 15.97 -3.36
C ALA A 390 18.29 14.52 -3.70
N GLY A 391 18.94 13.79 -2.77
CA GLY A 391 19.12 12.35 -2.96
C GLY A 391 20.02 11.66 -1.93
N GLY A 392 19.92 10.34 -1.88
CA GLY A 392 20.74 9.49 -1.00
C GLY A 392 21.50 8.41 -1.75
N PRO A 393 22.58 8.72 -2.48
CA PRO A 393 23.39 7.73 -3.19
C PRO A 393 23.84 6.59 -2.25
N PRO A 394 23.59 5.32 -2.59
CA PRO A 394 23.74 4.23 -1.65
C PRO A 394 25.21 3.93 -1.33
N CYS A 395 25.63 4.19 -0.09
CA CYS A 395 27.00 4.00 0.39
C CYS A 395 27.18 2.73 1.25
N GLN A 396 26.61 1.59 0.82
CA GLN A 396 26.53 0.37 1.64
C GLN A 396 27.91 -0.18 2.09
N SER A 397 28.95 0.06 1.30
CA SER A 397 30.34 -0.28 1.55
C SER A 397 30.92 0.40 2.81
N LEU A 398 30.40 1.58 3.18
CA LEU A 398 30.88 2.43 4.28
C LEU A 398 30.20 2.17 5.62
N SER A 399 29.13 1.38 5.66
CA SER A 399 28.51 0.95 6.93
C SER A 399 29.45 -0.01 7.69
N GLN A 400 29.53 0.09 9.02
CA GLN A 400 30.39 -0.81 9.82
C GLN A 400 30.10 -2.31 9.56
N ALA A 401 28.83 -2.65 9.35
CA ALA A 401 28.41 -4.01 9.04
C ALA A 401 28.79 -4.43 7.60
N GLY A 402 28.60 -3.53 6.62
CA GLY A 402 28.95 -3.78 5.21
C GLY A 402 30.46 -3.92 5.00
N TYR A 403 31.25 -3.04 5.62
CA TYR A 403 32.71 -3.08 5.57
C TYR A 403 33.27 -4.38 6.16
N ARG A 404 32.78 -4.79 7.34
CA ARG A 404 33.21 -6.04 8.00
C ARG A 404 32.84 -7.29 7.21
N ALA A 405 31.67 -7.30 6.57
CA ALA A 405 31.24 -8.43 5.74
C ALA A 405 32.15 -8.61 4.51
N ARG A 406 32.48 -7.51 3.81
CA ARG A 406 33.37 -7.54 2.63
C ARG A 406 34.80 -7.96 2.98
N LEU A 407 35.37 -7.41 4.06
CA LEU A 407 36.71 -7.79 4.54
C LEU A 407 36.82 -9.26 4.97
N ALA A 408 35.72 -9.85 5.44
CA ALA A 408 35.69 -11.27 5.80
C ALA A 408 35.70 -12.17 4.56
N ASP A 409 35.12 -11.71 3.45
CA ASP A 409 35.06 -12.44 2.17
C ASP A 409 36.27 -12.17 1.26
N ASP A 410 36.88 -10.98 1.35
CA ASP A 410 38.04 -10.57 0.56
C ASP A 410 39.03 -9.72 1.39
N SER A 411 40.20 -10.29 1.69
CA SER A 411 41.24 -9.64 2.49
C SER A 411 42.01 -8.53 1.76
N GLU A 412 41.87 -8.41 0.43
CA GLU A 412 42.46 -7.34 -0.38
C GLU A 412 41.43 -6.24 -0.75
N TYR A 413 40.20 -6.30 -0.21
CA TYR A 413 39.12 -5.37 -0.51
C TYR A 413 39.49 -3.89 -0.26
N ASN A 414 39.37 -3.07 -1.30
CA ASN A 414 39.52 -1.62 -1.26
C ASN A 414 38.14 -0.95 -1.39
N ILE A 415 37.76 -0.17 -0.39
CA ILE A 415 36.45 0.52 -0.34
C ILE A 415 36.27 1.57 -1.44
N LEU A 416 37.39 2.13 -1.95
CA LEU A 416 37.42 3.11 -3.02
C LEU A 416 37.21 2.48 -4.41
N GLU A 417 37.27 1.16 -4.52
CA GLU A 417 37.05 0.41 -5.76
C GLU A 417 35.70 -0.33 -5.76
N ASP A 418 34.84 -0.10 -4.75
CA ASP A 418 33.47 -0.65 -4.74
C ASP A 418 32.59 0.24 -5.62
N ASP A 419 32.04 -0.33 -6.71
CA ASP A 419 31.10 0.33 -7.64
C ASP A 419 29.96 1.09 -6.94
N ARG A 420 29.58 0.72 -5.71
CA ARG A 420 28.54 1.41 -4.92
C ARG A 420 29.03 2.70 -4.30
N THR A 421 30.32 2.79 -3.99
CA THR A 421 30.97 4.02 -3.55
C THR A 421 31.11 5.02 -4.70
N GLU A 422 30.96 4.62 -5.96
CA GLU A 422 31.05 5.53 -7.12
C GLU A 422 29.71 6.21 -7.47
N LEU A 423 28.56 5.75 -6.94
CA LEU A 423 27.24 6.28 -7.32
C LEU A 423 27.01 7.76 -6.94
N TYR A 424 27.81 8.33 -6.03
CA TYR A 424 27.76 9.78 -5.78
C TYR A 424 28.26 10.57 -7.00
N GLU A 425 29.09 9.99 -7.88
CA GLU A 425 29.57 10.66 -9.09
C GLU A 425 28.41 10.94 -10.07
N GLU A 426 27.39 10.07 -10.09
CA GLU A 426 26.18 10.29 -10.89
C GLU A 426 25.30 11.40 -10.30
N TYR A 427 25.26 11.52 -8.97
CA TYR A 427 24.65 12.66 -8.31
C TYR A 427 25.37 13.96 -8.69
N VAL A 428 26.71 13.99 -8.60
CA VAL A 428 27.54 15.14 -9.01
C VAL A 428 27.33 15.47 -10.49
N THR A 429 27.25 14.47 -11.36
CA THR A 429 27.00 14.64 -12.79
C THR A 429 25.63 15.28 -13.07
N ALA A 430 24.58 14.84 -12.36
CA ALA A 430 23.26 15.46 -12.46
C ALA A 430 23.30 16.93 -11.99
N VAL A 431 23.99 17.22 -10.89
CA VAL A 431 24.19 18.59 -10.38
C VAL A 431 24.95 19.46 -11.37
N GLU A 432 26.02 18.96 -11.97
CA GLU A 432 26.81 19.70 -12.96
C GLU A 432 25.97 20.09 -14.19
N ARG A 433 25.09 19.17 -14.65
CA ARG A 433 24.24 19.41 -15.83
C ARG A 433 23.04 20.30 -15.57
N LEU A 434 22.37 20.14 -14.42
CA LEU A 434 21.14 20.86 -14.08
C LEU A 434 21.37 22.17 -13.34
N ARG A 435 22.52 22.31 -12.67
CA ARG A 435 22.93 23.53 -11.95
C ARG A 435 21.86 24.08 -10.99
N PRO A 436 21.26 23.27 -10.10
CA PRO A 436 20.22 23.72 -9.16
C PRO A 436 20.73 24.82 -8.22
N LYS A 437 19.81 25.56 -7.57
CA LYS A 437 20.16 26.63 -6.62
C LYS A 437 20.75 26.07 -5.33
N ALA A 438 20.21 24.95 -4.84
CA ALA A 438 20.69 24.27 -3.65
C ALA A 438 20.71 22.74 -3.82
N LEU A 439 21.42 22.07 -2.92
CA LEU A 439 21.71 20.65 -2.93
C LEU A 439 21.43 20.04 -1.56
N VAL A 440 20.86 18.83 -1.54
CA VAL A 440 20.69 18.04 -0.32
C VAL A 440 21.12 16.61 -0.59
N MET A 441 22.16 16.15 0.11
CA MET A 441 22.53 14.73 0.07
C MET A 441 22.45 14.12 1.47
N GLU A 442 21.63 13.07 1.63
CA GLU A 442 21.57 12.27 2.87
C GLU A 442 22.46 11.04 2.74
N ASN A 443 23.14 10.67 3.84
CA ASN A 443 23.83 9.40 3.90
C ASN A 443 24.14 8.89 5.32
N VAL A 444 24.67 7.67 5.38
CA VAL A 444 25.10 7.01 6.62
C VAL A 444 26.29 7.70 7.28
N GLU A 445 26.34 7.67 8.62
CA GLU A 445 27.45 8.19 9.46
C GLU A 445 28.85 7.73 9.00
N GLY A 446 28.92 6.55 8.36
CA GLY A 446 30.16 5.95 7.89
C GLY A 446 30.95 6.82 6.91
N MET A 447 30.30 7.74 6.20
CA MET A 447 30.97 8.64 5.26
C MET A 447 31.88 9.68 5.92
N ALA A 448 31.64 10.02 7.19
CA ALA A 448 32.49 10.94 7.95
C ALA A 448 33.69 10.23 8.60
N ASN A 449 33.74 8.90 8.58
CA ASN A 449 34.87 8.17 9.12
C ASN A 449 36.03 8.13 8.11
N GLU A 450 37.26 8.17 8.62
CA GLU A 450 38.44 7.97 7.78
C GLU A 450 38.49 6.54 7.25
N ILE A 451 38.82 6.39 5.97
CA ILE A 451 39.03 5.09 5.34
C ILE A 451 40.34 4.51 5.85
N GLY A 452 40.27 3.50 6.71
CA GLY A 452 41.46 2.87 7.29
C GLY A 452 42.38 3.90 7.97
N ASP A 453 43.67 3.89 7.63
CA ASP A 453 44.67 4.86 8.11
C ASP A 453 45.03 5.92 7.05
N THR A 454 44.15 6.13 6.05
CA THR A 454 44.47 7.01 4.89
C THR A 454 44.33 8.50 5.18
N GLY A 455 43.58 8.88 6.22
CA GLY A 455 43.22 10.27 6.50
C GLY A 455 42.17 10.86 5.53
N VAL A 456 41.53 10.03 4.70
CA VAL A 456 40.52 10.46 3.71
C VAL A 456 39.13 10.03 4.17
N ARG A 457 38.16 10.97 4.13
CA ARG A 457 36.73 10.71 4.37
C ARG A 457 35.97 10.81 3.06
N VAL A 458 34.95 9.98 2.88
CA VAL A 458 34.14 10.02 1.66
C VAL A 458 33.30 11.29 1.59
N ALA A 459 32.81 11.79 2.73
CA ALA A 459 32.12 13.08 2.79
C ALA A 459 32.98 14.22 2.21
N ASP A 460 34.27 14.26 2.55
CA ASP A 460 35.20 15.28 2.04
C ASP A 460 35.40 15.14 0.51
N LEU A 461 35.42 13.91 -0.03
CA LEU A 461 35.51 13.69 -1.48
C LEU A 461 34.29 14.25 -2.21
N VAL A 462 33.08 13.97 -1.70
CA VAL A 462 31.83 14.47 -2.27
C VAL A 462 31.78 16.00 -2.23
N VAL A 463 32.07 16.61 -1.07
CA VAL A 463 32.09 18.07 -0.91
C VAL A 463 33.10 18.70 -1.85
N ASN A 464 34.31 18.15 -1.96
CA ASN A 464 35.32 18.66 -2.88
C ASN A 464 34.89 18.54 -4.35
N ALA A 465 34.24 17.44 -4.73
CA ALA A 465 33.71 17.27 -6.08
C ALA A 465 32.64 18.31 -6.40
N LEU A 466 31.67 18.52 -5.50
CA LEU A 466 30.61 19.53 -5.65
C LEU A 466 31.16 20.95 -5.68
N ASN A 467 32.09 21.29 -4.79
CA ASN A 467 32.75 22.60 -4.76
C ASN A 467 33.60 22.87 -6.02
N SER A 468 34.07 21.82 -6.69
CA SER A 468 34.88 21.92 -7.91
C SER A 468 34.08 22.00 -9.20
N ILE A 469 32.75 21.81 -9.14
CA ILE A 469 31.88 22.00 -10.30
C ILE A 469 32.06 23.43 -10.79
N GLY A 470 32.19 23.65 -12.10
CA GLY A 470 32.19 25.02 -12.64
C GLY A 470 33.45 25.83 -12.36
N ALA A 471 34.64 25.21 -12.42
CA ALA A 471 35.96 25.87 -12.47
C ALA A 471 36.10 26.98 -13.56
N ASP A 472 35.08 27.15 -14.42
CA ASP A 472 34.95 28.19 -15.44
C ASP A 472 33.89 29.29 -15.13
N GLY A 473 33.29 29.36 -13.92
CA GLY A 473 32.54 30.56 -13.53
C GLY A 473 31.58 30.50 -12.35
N HIS A 474 31.10 29.34 -11.90
CA HIS A 474 30.14 29.21 -10.80
C HIS A 474 30.22 27.81 -10.17
N GLY A 475 30.72 27.67 -8.94
CA GLY A 475 30.72 26.41 -8.20
C GLY A 475 29.56 26.28 -7.24
N TYR A 476 29.80 25.48 -6.19
CA TYR A 476 28.93 25.37 -5.03
C TYR A 476 29.77 25.59 -3.78
N THR A 477 29.12 26.15 -2.77
CA THR A 477 29.62 26.15 -1.40
C THR A 477 28.88 25.06 -0.65
N CYS A 478 29.59 23.98 -0.33
CA CYS A 478 29.03 22.82 0.38
C CYS A 478 29.71 22.56 1.71
N ASP A 479 28.92 22.06 2.67
CA ASP A 479 29.41 21.52 3.95
C ASP A 479 28.47 20.39 4.44
N TYR A 480 28.90 19.65 5.47
CA TYR A 480 28.14 18.55 6.03
C TYR A 480 28.16 18.48 7.56
N GLU A 481 27.05 18.00 8.13
CA GLU A 481 26.94 17.72 9.56
C GLU A 481 26.34 16.33 9.83
N LEU A 482 26.69 15.76 10.99
CA LEU A 482 26.08 14.55 11.51
C LEU A 482 24.92 14.95 12.44
N LEU A 483 23.70 14.60 12.06
CA LEU A 483 22.49 14.99 12.78
C LEU A 483 21.75 13.77 13.31
N ASP A 484 21.30 13.80 14.57
CA ASP A 484 20.37 12.81 15.12
C ASP A 484 18.92 13.25 14.87
N CYS A 485 18.17 12.43 14.12
CA CYS A 485 16.76 12.68 13.83
C CYS A 485 15.88 12.85 15.08
N SER A 486 16.28 12.33 16.26
CA SER A 486 15.50 12.50 17.50
C SER A 486 15.38 13.96 17.93
N GLU A 487 16.38 14.77 17.62
CA GLU A 487 16.41 16.21 17.92
C GLU A 487 15.42 17.02 17.05
N TYR A 488 14.86 16.40 16.01
CA TYR A 488 13.94 17.03 15.06
C TYR A 488 12.49 16.51 15.18
N GLY A 489 12.20 15.79 16.26
CA GLY A 489 10.86 15.25 16.55
C GLY A 489 10.54 13.93 15.86
N ILE A 490 11.54 13.28 15.27
CA ILE A 490 11.40 11.91 14.79
C ILE A 490 11.60 10.97 16.00
N PRO A 491 10.73 9.98 16.23
CA PRO A 491 10.77 9.13 17.43
C PRO A 491 11.85 8.04 17.35
N GLN A 492 13.03 8.36 16.82
CA GLN A 492 14.17 7.45 16.76
C GLN A 492 15.51 8.19 16.85
N HIS A 493 16.49 7.59 17.52
CA HIS A 493 17.91 7.95 17.41
C HIS A 493 18.45 7.43 16.07
N ARG A 494 18.55 8.33 15.09
CA ARG A 494 19.04 8.05 13.74
C ARG A 494 20.01 9.15 13.33
N GLU A 495 21.28 8.84 13.52
CA GLU A 495 22.39 9.68 13.10
C GLU A 495 22.64 9.52 11.60
N ARG A 496 22.60 10.63 10.87
CA ARG A 496 22.85 10.70 9.43
C ARG A 496 23.68 11.91 9.07
N ILE A 497 24.50 11.75 8.05
CA ILE A 497 25.22 12.87 7.47
C ILE A 497 24.29 13.54 6.46
N PHE A 498 24.13 14.84 6.63
CA PHE A 498 23.47 15.69 5.66
C PHE A 498 24.51 16.61 5.06
N ILE A 499 24.59 16.61 3.73
CA ILE A 499 25.43 17.54 2.98
C ILE A 499 24.49 18.57 2.35
N PHE A 500 24.71 19.83 2.67
CA PHE A 500 24.06 20.95 2.02
C PHE A 500 25.02 21.63 1.06
N GLY A 501 24.48 22.14 -0.04
CA GLY A 501 25.23 22.96 -0.99
C GLY A 501 24.39 24.10 -1.52
N VAL A 502 24.99 25.27 -1.69
CA VAL A 502 24.36 26.43 -2.32
C VAL A 502 25.22 26.92 -3.47
N ARG A 503 24.59 27.26 -4.59
CA ARG A 503 25.31 27.73 -5.78
C ARG A 503 25.98 29.08 -5.51
N ASP A 504 27.25 29.23 -5.93
CA ASP A 504 28.08 30.37 -5.50
C ASP A 504 27.53 31.75 -5.88
N ASP A 505 26.76 31.87 -6.97
CA ASP A 505 26.15 33.14 -7.42
C ASP A 505 25.01 33.63 -6.52
N LEU A 506 24.50 32.76 -5.65
CA LEU A 506 23.43 33.06 -4.70
C LEU A 506 23.97 33.47 -3.32
N VAL A 507 25.27 33.26 -3.09
CA VAL A 507 25.95 33.68 -1.86
C VAL A 507 26.27 35.18 -1.96
N VAL A 508 25.37 36.04 -1.48
CA VAL A 508 25.56 37.51 -1.52
C VAL A 508 26.61 37.95 -0.48
N GLU A 509 27.73 38.48 -0.97
CA GLU A 509 28.81 39.17 -0.25
C GLU A 509 29.20 38.64 1.16
N ASN A 510 30.19 37.73 1.19
CA ASN A 510 31.11 37.41 2.30
C ASN A 510 30.48 37.13 3.68
N ASP A 511 30.08 35.88 3.90
CA ASP A 511 30.94 34.95 4.65
C ASP A 511 30.54 33.52 4.24
N GLY A 512 31.41 32.52 4.39
CA GLY A 512 31.13 31.11 4.05
C GLY A 512 30.02 30.45 4.88
N THR A 513 29.16 31.25 5.50
CA THR A 513 28.24 30.90 6.58
C THR A 513 26.83 30.56 6.09
N VAL A 514 26.53 30.62 4.78
CA VAL A 514 25.17 30.31 4.28
C VAL A 514 24.81 28.86 4.62
N VAL A 515 25.73 27.92 4.38
CA VAL A 515 25.50 26.51 4.73
C VAL A 515 25.45 26.33 6.25
N GLU A 516 26.33 26.99 7.00
CA GLU A 516 26.28 27.01 8.47
C GLU A 516 24.93 27.52 8.98
N THR A 517 24.37 28.57 8.35
CA THR A 517 23.06 29.14 8.70
C THR A 517 21.93 28.15 8.41
N LEU A 518 22.01 27.35 7.33
CA LEU A 518 21.03 26.29 7.08
C LEU A 518 21.04 25.25 8.21
N PHE A 519 22.22 24.83 8.68
CA PHE A 519 22.33 23.91 9.82
C PHE A 519 21.86 24.54 11.13
N GLU A 520 22.20 25.81 11.39
CA GLU A 520 21.70 26.54 12.56
C GLU A 520 20.17 26.63 12.55
N GLN A 521 19.56 27.05 11.44
CA GLN A 521 18.09 27.12 11.29
C GLN A 521 17.43 25.75 11.44
N LEU A 522 18.04 24.70 10.90
CA LEU A 522 17.56 23.34 11.06
C LEU A 522 17.56 22.93 12.54
N SER A 523 18.65 23.20 13.25
CA SER A 523 18.78 22.92 14.69
C SER A 523 17.75 23.67 15.55
N GLU A 524 17.37 24.89 15.16
CA GLU A 524 16.35 25.69 15.84
C GLU A 524 14.91 25.18 15.59
N ALA A 525 14.69 24.38 14.55
CA ALA A 525 13.38 23.84 14.18
C ALA A 525 12.97 22.58 14.98
N GLY A 526 13.86 22.04 15.82
CA GLY A 526 13.61 20.86 16.64
C GLY A 526 12.64 21.09 17.81
N PRO A 527 11.83 20.09 18.21
CA PRO A 527 11.01 20.19 19.41
C PRO A 527 11.86 20.25 20.68
N THR A 528 11.30 20.77 21.76
CA THR A 528 11.99 20.87 23.06
C THR A 528 12.16 19.54 23.78
N ASP A 529 11.28 18.56 23.51
CA ASP A 529 11.28 17.24 24.14
C ASP A 529 11.32 16.15 23.05
N GLU A 530 12.03 15.06 23.33
CA GLU A 530 12.12 13.91 22.43
C GLU A 530 10.78 13.16 22.33
N VAL A 531 10.46 12.69 21.13
CA VAL A 531 9.25 11.89 20.89
C VAL A 531 9.51 10.43 21.20
N THR A 532 8.67 9.87 22.06
CA THR A 532 8.80 8.49 22.54
C THR A 532 8.12 7.47 21.61
N VAL A 533 8.56 6.21 21.67
CA VAL A 533 7.90 5.07 21.00
C VAL A 533 6.40 5.02 21.34
N LYS A 534 6.03 5.31 22.58
CA LYS A 534 4.63 5.37 23.02
C LYS A 534 3.81 6.42 22.29
N GLN A 535 4.35 7.62 22.10
CA GLN A 535 3.66 8.68 21.36
C GLN A 535 3.49 8.28 19.89
N ALA A 536 4.57 7.80 19.27
CA ALA A 536 4.60 7.43 17.85
C ALA A 536 3.68 6.26 17.48
N LEU A 537 3.56 5.24 18.35
CA LEU A 537 2.74 4.05 18.07
C LEU A 537 1.30 4.16 18.61
N SER A 538 0.98 5.24 19.32
CA SER A 538 -0.37 5.46 19.86
C SER A 538 -1.44 5.43 18.75
N GLY A 539 -2.61 4.90 19.10
CA GLY A 539 -3.73 4.79 18.17
C GLY A 539 -3.63 3.68 17.11
N LEU A 540 -2.53 2.93 17.00
CA LEU A 540 -2.52 1.74 16.14
C LEU A 540 -3.27 0.56 16.79
N PRO A 541 -3.86 -0.36 15.98
CA PRO A 541 -4.38 -1.62 16.50
C PRO A 541 -3.31 -2.40 17.25
N LYS A 542 -3.70 -3.13 18.30
CA LYS A 542 -2.77 -3.96 19.06
C LYS A 542 -2.76 -5.37 18.47
N LEU A 543 -1.57 -5.91 18.23
CA LEU A 543 -1.37 -7.23 17.63
C LEU A 543 -0.53 -8.14 18.53
N ARG A 544 -0.84 -9.43 18.50
CA ARG A 544 0.03 -10.52 18.97
C ARG A 544 0.95 -11.02 17.85
N ARG A 545 1.91 -11.87 18.20
CA ARG A 545 2.72 -12.61 17.21
C ARG A 545 1.84 -13.35 16.21
N GLY A 546 2.13 -13.16 14.92
CA GLY A 546 1.42 -13.77 13.79
C GLY A 546 0.09 -13.11 13.40
N GLU A 547 -0.34 -12.05 14.10
CA GLU A 547 -1.56 -11.32 13.74
C GLU A 547 -1.30 -10.16 12.76
N GLY A 548 -2.38 -9.60 12.21
CA GLY A 548 -2.34 -8.48 11.29
C GLY A 548 -2.30 -8.91 9.82
N GLY A 549 -1.94 -8.00 8.91
CA GLY A 549 -1.92 -8.29 7.48
C GLY A 549 -1.50 -7.10 6.61
N ARG A 550 -1.54 -7.32 5.28
CA ARG A 550 -1.30 -6.27 4.26
C ARG A 550 -2.28 -5.12 4.41
N VAL A 551 -3.56 -5.46 4.56
CA VAL A 551 -4.66 -4.53 4.77
C VAL A 551 -5.53 -5.11 5.87
N SER A 552 -5.83 -4.31 6.88
CA SER A 552 -6.69 -4.70 8.00
C SER A 552 -7.89 -3.77 8.10
N PRO A 553 -9.11 -4.33 8.19
CA PRO A 553 -10.33 -3.55 8.37
C PRO A 553 -10.53 -3.08 9.82
N LYS A 554 -9.66 -3.50 10.75
CA LYS A 554 -9.82 -3.18 12.17
C LYS A 554 -9.57 -1.69 12.42
N SER A 555 -10.65 -0.99 12.71
CA SER A 555 -10.67 0.40 13.15
C SER A 555 -10.46 0.59 14.65
N VAL A 556 -10.07 -0.44 15.42
CA VAL A 556 -9.82 -0.34 16.88
C VAL A 556 -8.53 0.43 17.12
N ARG A 557 -8.55 1.71 16.77
CA ARG A 557 -7.52 2.68 17.06
C ARG A 557 -7.68 3.09 18.52
N GLY A 558 -6.62 2.93 19.30
CA GLY A 558 -6.57 3.48 20.66
C GLY A 558 -6.60 5.01 20.66
N THR A 559 -6.55 5.60 21.85
CA THR A 559 -6.31 7.04 21.98
C THR A 559 -4.99 7.42 21.30
N ARG A 560 -5.03 8.46 20.48
CA ARG A 560 -3.87 9.02 19.78
C ARG A 560 -3.16 10.02 20.69
N SER A 561 -1.85 10.13 20.54
CA SER A 561 -1.06 11.17 21.19
C SER A 561 -1.15 12.47 20.40
N GLU A 562 -0.81 13.58 21.06
CA GLU A 562 -0.70 14.90 20.42
C GLU A 562 0.22 14.88 19.20
N TYR A 563 1.36 14.18 19.29
CA TYR A 563 2.29 13.98 18.17
C TYR A 563 1.61 13.41 16.91
N ILE A 564 0.70 12.45 17.06
CA ILE A 564 -0.01 11.85 15.92
C ILE A 564 -0.97 12.83 15.27
N GLU A 565 -1.63 13.66 16.08
CA GLU A 565 -2.60 14.65 15.61
C GLU A 565 -1.90 15.87 14.99
N GLU A 566 -0.84 16.38 15.62
CA GLU A 566 -0.05 17.54 15.18
C GLU A 566 0.60 17.32 13.82
N HIS A 567 1.19 16.14 13.60
CA HIS A 567 1.85 15.80 12.32
C HIS A 567 0.94 15.05 11.35
N GLU A 568 -0.37 15.04 11.63
CA GLU A 568 -1.43 14.46 10.78
C GLU A 568 -1.15 13.00 10.35
N LEU A 569 -0.45 12.22 11.18
CA LEU A 569 0.02 10.88 10.81
C LEU A 569 -1.10 9.85 10.70
N ASN A 570 -2.33 10.19 11.08
CA ASN A 570 -3.49 9.30 11.00
C ASN A 570 -4.53 9.71 9.95
N THR A 571 -4.25 10.72 9.13
CA THR A 571 -5.21 11.26 8.14
C THR A 571 -5.24 10.38 6.89
N GLY A 572 -6.35 10.44 6.13
CA GLY A 572 -6.49 9.80 4.82
C GLY A 572 -6.80 8.30 4.79
N ALA A 573 -6.63 7.54 5.88
CA ALA A 573 -6.92 6.11 5.90
C ALA A 573 -7.94 5.74 6.97
N GLU A 574 -9.01 5.03 6.61
CA GLU A 574 -9.86 4.32 7.56
C GLU A 574 -9.33 2.90 7.83
N LEU A 575 -8.75 2.27 6.80
CA LEU A 575 -8.07 0.98 6.90
C LEU A 575 -6.70 1.10 7.58
N CYS A 576 -6.12 -0.05 7.95
CA CYS A 576 -4.77 -0.13 8.49
C CYS A 576 -3.86 -0.94 7.54
N TYR A 577 -2.90 -0.26 6.92
CA TYR A 577 -2.01 -0.82 5.90
C TYR A 577 -0.67 -1.29 6.47
N ASN A 578 -0.14 -2.39 5.94
CA ASN A 578 1.18 -2.96 6.26
C ASN A 578 1.41 -3.25 7.76
N HIS A 579 0.34 -3.47 8.53
CA HIS A 579 0.42 -3.75 9.96
C HIS A 579 0.32 -5.25 10.20
N GLN A 580 1.44 -5.95 9.98
CA GLN A 580 1.56 -7.40 10.09
C GLN A 580 2.71 -7.78 11.01
N ALA A 581 2.40 -8.57 12.04
CA ALA A 581 3.38 -9.10 12.98
C ALA A 581 3.95 -10.43 12.50
N ARG A 582 5.24 -10.66 12.76
CA ARG A 582 5.89 -11.96 12.55
C ARG A 582 5.39 -12.97 13.58
N GLU A 583 5.29 -14.24 13.18
CA GLU A 583 4.92 -15.34 14.07
C GLU A 583 6.04 -15.73 15.04
N HIS A 584 7.31 -15.56 14.64
CA HIS A 584 8.50 -15.99 15.39
C HIS A 584 8.44 -17.49 15.74
N PRO A 585 8.70 -18.37 14.76
CA PRO A 585 8.50 -19.82 14.92
C PRO A 585 9.54 -20.48 15.84
N MET A 586 10.69 -19.84 16.08
CA MET A 586 11.73 -20.39 16.94
C MET A 586 11.36 -20.25 18.41
N GLU A 587 11.38 -21.36 19.15
CA GLU A 587 11.07 -21.38 20.59
C GLU A 587 12.01 -20.49 21.39
N LYS A 588 13.32 -20.52 21.08
CA LYS A 588 14.32 -19.68 21.73
C LYS A 588 14.01 -18.18 21.64
N ASP A 589 13.48 -17.71 20.50
CA ASP A 589 13.19 -16.29 20.32
C ASP A 589 11.99 -15.88 21.18
N ARG A 590 10.98 -16.75 21.26
CA ARG A 590 9.84 -16.55 22.16
C ARG A 590 10.25 -16.55 23.63
N THR A 591 11.08 -17.49 24.05
CA THR A 591 11.62 -17.51 25.42
C THR A 591 12.41 -16.24 25.73
N LEU A 592 13.27 -15.79 24.79
CA LEU A 592 14.02 -14.54 24.96
C LEU A 592 13.08 -13.34 25.11
N PHE A 593 12.05 -13.24 24.29
CA PHE A 593 11.11 -12.12 24.31
C PHE A 593 10.18 -12.14 25.53
N ASP A 594 9.78 -13.33 26.00
CA ASP A 594 8.73 -13.48 27.00
C ASP A 594 9.27 -13.63 28.43
N GLU A 595 10.50 -14.09 28.58
CA GLU A 595 11.07 -14.49 29.88
C GLU A 595 12.42 -13.84 30.19
N ALA A 596 13.27 -13.58 29.19
CA ALA A 596 14.65 -13.14 29.42
C ALA A 596 14.85 -11.62 29.33
N LEU A 597 14.22 -10.96 28.34
CA LEU A 597 14.41 -9.55 28.04
C LEU A 597 13.46 -8.65 28.84
N GLU A 598 13.99 -7.56 29.37
CA GLU A 598 13.24 -6.42 29.90
C GLU A 598 13.42 -5.19 28.99
N PRO A 599 12.53 -4.19 29.04
CA PRO A 599 12.68 -2.97 28.25
C PRO A 599 14.06 -2.31 28.44
N GLY A 600 14.76 -2.08 27.34
CA GLY A 600 16.12 -1.54 27.31
C GLY A 600 17.22 -2.61 27.17
N ASP A 601 16.92 -3.86 27.50
CA ASP A 601 17.87 -4.96 27.39
C ASP A 601 18.19 -5.30 25.94
N THR A 602 19.37 -5.87 25.79
CA THR A 602 19.87 -6.51 24.56
C THR A 602 20.29 -7.95 24.84
N GLY A 603 20.58 -8.72 23.80
CA GLY A 603 21.14 -10.05 23.97
C GLY A 603 22.52 -10.06 24.64
N TRP A 604 23.24 -8.92 24.65
CA TRP A 604 24.46 -8.79 25.44
C TRP A 604 24.15 -8.78 26.95
N ASP A 605 23.10 -8.08 27.37
CA ASP A 605 22.67 -8.00 28.77
C ASP A 605 22.21 -9.36 29.28
N VAL A 606 21.44 -10.10 28.46
CA VAL A 606 21.03 -11.49 28.76
C VAL A 606 22.24 -12.39 28.98
N LYS A 607 23.34 -12.20 28.23
CA LYS A 607 24.52 -13.07 28.31
C LYS A 607 25.47 -12.72 29.45
N TYR A 608 25.62 -11.44 29.78
CA TYR A 608 26.68 -10.97 30.69
C TYR A 608 26.19 -10.13 31.88
N ALA A 609 25.10 -9.37 31.73
CA ALA A 609 24.64 -8.47 32.79
C ALA A 609 23.68 -9.14 33.78
N LYS A 610 22.92 -10.14 33.31
CA LYS A 610 21.98 -10.92 34.12
C LYS A 610 22.65 -12.14 34.77
N ASP A 611 21.89 -12.89 35.58
CA ASP A 611 22.32 -14.08 36.32
C ASP A 611 22.74 -15.27 35.42
N GLY A 612 22.59 -15.13 34.10
CA GLY A 612 23.06 -16.06 33.09
C GLY A 612 22.08 -17.20 32.80
N GLU A 613 20.87 -17.18 33.37
CA GLU A 613 19.86 -18.25 33.17
C GLU A 613 19.58 -18.54 31.69
N TYR A 614 19.48 -17.49 30.86
CA TYR A 614 19.17 -17.60 29.43
C TYR A 614 20.40 -17.38 28.52
N ALA A 615 21.61 -17.33 29.07
CA ALA A 615 22.82 -16.99 28.30
C ALA A 615 23.10 -17.97 27.15
N GLU A 616 22.71 -19.24 27.28
CA GLU A 616 22.88 -20.27 26.26
C GLU A 616 21.99 -20.06 25.03
N LEU A 617 20.88 -19.31 25.15
CA LEU A 617 20.00 -18.99 24.02
C LEU A 617 20.61 -17.93 23.08
N ILE A 618 21.64 -17.20 23.55
CA ILE A 618 22.41 -16.22 22.76
C ILE A 618 23.53 -16.93 22.00
N GLU A 619 23.16 -17.54 20.88
CA GLU A 619 24.01 -18.40 20.04
C GLU A 619 25.04 -17.65 19.17
N TYR A 620 24.92 -16.33 19.03
CA TYR A 620 25.84 -15.52 18.21
C TYR A 620 26.97 -14.92 19.05
N ASP A 621 28.08 -14.58 18.37
CA ASP A 621 29.26 -13.97 19.01
C ASP A 621 28.95 -12.52 19.41
N VAL A 622 28.52 -12.32 20.66
CA VAL A 622 28.36 -10.98 21.25
C VAL A 622 29.68 -10.38 21.76
N GLY A 623 30.82 -10.97 21.41
CA GLY A 623 32.14 -10.57 21.89
C GLY A 623 32.38 -10.95 23.34
N THR A 624 33.19 -10.16 24.04
CA THR A 624 33.45 -10.32 25.49
C THR A 624 32.93 -9.12 26.25
N GLU A 625 32.96 -9.18 27.59
CA GLU A 625 32.62 -8.03 28.43
C GLU A 625 33.54 -6.82 28.14
N GLU A 626 34.83 -7.08 27.89
CA GLU A 626 35.84 -6.07 27.60
C GLU A 626 35.88 -5.63 26.12
N ASN A 627 35.46 -6.49 25.20
CA ASN A 627 35.41 -6.20 23.75
C ASN A 627 34.12 -6.75 23.11
N PRO A 628 32.98 -6.13 23.41
CA PRO A 628 31.68 -6.56 22.95
C PRO A 628 31.47 -6.37 21.44
N ARG A 629 30.72 -7.27 20.82
CA ARG A 629 30.35 -7.29 19.40
C ARG A 629 28.84 -7.46 19.26
N PHE A 630 28.23 -6.93 18.21
CA PHE A 630 26.77 -7.09 17.95
C PHE A 630 25.88 -6.82 19.19
N LYS A 631 26.18 -5.74 19.93
CA LYS A 631 25.49 -5.35 21.16
C LYS A 631 24.00 -5.09 20.98
N ASP A 632 23.57 -4.85 19.75
CA ASP A 632 22.25 -4.35 19.39
C ASP A 632 21.25 -5.44 19.00
N LYS A 633 21.68 -6.70 18.97
CA LYS A 633 20.78 -7.84 18.72
C LYS A 633 19.89 -8.16 19.92
N TYR A 634 18.68 -8.66 19.66
CA TYR A 634 17.68 -9.00 20.68
C TYR A 634 17.36 -7.79 21.58
N ARG A 635 17.21 -6.61 20.99
CA ARG A 635 16.93 -5.38 21.73
C ARG A 635 15.44 -5.23 21.98
N MET A 636 15.06 -5.09 23.24
CA MET A 636 13.71 -4.75 23.65
C MET A 636 13.55 -3.24 23.81
N LEU A 637 12.57 -2.66 23.14
CA LEU A 637 12.35 -1.21 23.10
C LEU A 637 11.79 -0.69 24.43
N GLU A 638 12.14 0.54 24.78
CA GLU A 638 11.56 1.26 25.91
C GLU A 638 10.44 2.18 25.41
N TRP A 639 9.22 2.02 25.95
CA TRP A 639 8.07 2.83 25.55
C TRP A 639 8.24 4.34 25.77
N THR A 640 9.06 4.73 26.74
CA THR A 640 9.27 6.14 27.16
C THR A 640 10.53 6.78 26.58
N LYS A 641 11.19 6.13 25.62
CA LYS A 641 12.35 6.69 24.91
C LYS A 641 12.11 6.64 23.39
N PRO A 642 12.89 7.37 22.59
CA PRO A 642 12.96 7.15 21.15
C PRO A 642 13.42 5.72 20.82
N ALA A 643 13.02 5.23 19.64
CA ALA A 643 13.52 3.96 19.13
C ALA A 643 15.00 4.09 18.69
N PRO A 644 15.77 3.00 18.57
CA PRO A 644 17.02 3.03 17.81
C PRO A 644 16.73 3.17 16.30
N THR A 645 17.78 3.40 15.50
CA THR A 645 17.68 3.59 14.05
C THR A 645 16.94 2.46 13.34
N VAL A 646 15.80 2.75 12.71
CA VAL A 646 15.06 1.80 11.88
C VAL A 646 15.91 1.45 10.65
N VAL A 647 16.35 0.20 10.56
CA VAL A 647 17.26 -0.28 9.50
C VAL A 647 16.55 -1.19 8.50
N ALA A 648 16.99 -1.18 7.24
CA ALA A 648 16.51 -2.09 6.20
C ALA A 648 16.71 -3.58 6.56
N HIS A 649 17.63 -3.88 7.49
CA HIS A 649 17.87 -5.23 7.99
C HIS A 649 16.68 -5.84 8.75
N LEU A 650 15.71 -5.04 9.20
CA LEU A 650 14.42 -5.50 9.74
C LEU A 650 13.69 -6.48 8.79
N ALA A 651 14.04 -6.45 7.50
CA ALA A 651 13.59 -7.42 6.51
C ALA A 651 13.90 -8.89 6.88
N LYS A 652 14.92 -9.17 7.71
CA LYS A 652 15.31 -10.54 8.09
C LYS A 652 14.48 -11.09 9.25
N ASP A 653 14.83 -10.76 10.49
CA ASP A 653 14.22 -11.33 11.70
C ASP A 653 13.50 -10.28 12.56
N ALA A 654 13.90 -9.01 12.49
CA ALA A 654 13.44 -7.92 13.36
C ALA A 654 13.74 -8.12 14.86
N ASN A 655 14.72 -8.98 15.18
CA ASN A 655 15.10 -9.26 16.57
C ASN A 655 15.76 -8.06 17.26
N ASN A 656 16.18 -7.03 16.51
CA ASN A 656 16.74 -5.79 17.09
C ASN A 656 15.65 -4.79 17.50
N PHE A 657 14.38 -5.11 17.29
CA PHE A 657 13.22 -4.25 17.56
C PHE A 657 12.10 -5.06 18.19
N VAL A 658 12.35 -5.61 19.38
CA VAL A 658 11.33 -6.31 20.16
C VAL A 658 10.49 -5.26 20.87
N LEU A 659 9.20 -5.21 20.56
CA LEU A 659 8.20 -4.38 21.21
C LEU A 659 7.63 -5.16 22.42
N PRO A 660 7.84 -4.68 23.65
CA PRO A 660 7.25 -5.30 24.84
C PRO A 660 5.75 -5.03 24.93
N ASP A 661 5.01 -5.88 25.63
CA ASP A 661 3.56 -5.71 25.83
C ASP A 661 3.28 -4.35 26.48
N TYR A 662 2.57 -3.51 25.75
CA TYR A 662 2.15 -2.19 26.19
C TYR A 662 1.40 -2.23 27.53
N TYR A 663 0.62 -3.28 27.80
CA TYR A 663 -0.22 -3.35 29.01
C TYR A 663 0.58 -3.52 30.30
N GLU A 664 1.78 -4.09 30.25
CA GLU A 664 2.63 -4.26 31.42
C GLU A 664 3.24 -2.93 31.89
N TYR A 665 3.47 -1.99 30.95
CA TYR A 665 4.21 -0.74 31.20
C TYR A 665 3.35 0.53 31.08
N ALA A 666 2.08 0.42 30.70
CA ALA A 666 1.18 1.56 30.57
C ALA A 666 0.37 1.80 31.86
N PRO A 667 0.56 2.93 32.56
CA PRO A 667 -0.30 3.27 33.70
C PRO A 667 -1.76 3.42 33.23
N ASN A 668 -2.69 2.92 34.04
CA ASN A 668 -4.15 3.03 33.86
C ASN A 668 -4.77 2.20 32.72
N VAL A 669 -4.12 1.14 32.25
CA VAL A 669 -4.73 0.22 31.29
C VAL A 669 -5.30 -1.00 31.99
N THR A 670 -6.57 -1.31 31.73
CA THR A 670 -7.29 -2.47 32.30
C THR A 670 -7.12 -3.67 31.38
N GLY A 671 -6.24 -4.60 31.75
CA GLY A 671 -6.01 -5.85 31.02
C GLY A 671 -4.92 -6.69 31.68
N GLU A 672 -5.02 -8.01 31.60
CA GLU A 672 -3.94 -8.90 32.02
C GLU A 672 -2.80 -8.85 30.98
N PRO A 673 -1.52 -8.83 31.40
CA PRO A 673 -0.39 -8.98 30.50
C PRO A 673 -0.54 -10.24 29.64
N ASP A 674 -0.16 -10.14 28.37
CA ASP A 674 -0.21 -11.25 27.42
C ASP A 674 1.14 -11.38 26.74
N ASN A 675 1.94 -12.36 27.19
CA ASN A 675 3.28 -12.60 26.67
C ASN A 675 3.31 -12.80 25.14
N ARG A 676 2.19 -13.21 24.51
CA ARG A 676 2.12 -13.29 23.03
C ARG A 676 2.18 -11.93 22.33
N ARG A 677 2.12 -10.83 23.08
CA ARG A 677 2.28 -9.45 22.60
C ARG A 677 3.72 -8.95 22.64
N ASN A 678 4.65 -9.65 23.30
CA ASN A 678 6.08 -9.38 23.11
C ASN A 678 6.46 -9.86 21.71
N ARG A 679 6.80 -8.95 20.80
CA ARG A 679 7.01 -9.30 19.38
C ARG A 679 7.92 -8.33 18.69
N GLY A 680 8.47 -8.73 17.54
CA GLY A 680 9.07 -7.76 16.63
C GLY A 680 8.07 -6.67 16.21
N VAL A 681 8.56 -5.45 16.01
CA VAL A 681 7.78 -4.36 15.39
C VAL A 681 7.24 -4.79 14.03
N THR A 682 6.08 -4.27 13.66
CA THR A 682 5.48 -4.42 12.33
C THR A 682 6.02 -3.38 11.36
N PRO A 683 5.85 -3.57 10.04
CA PRO A 683 6.20 -2.55 9.05
C PRO A 683 5.47 -1.21 9.30
N ARG A 684 4.16 -1.20 9.60
CA ARG A 684 3.44 0.04 9.96
C ARG A 684 4.02 0.75 11.18
N GLU A 685 4.42 0.01 12.22
CA GLU A 685 5.05 0.61 13.40
C GLU A 685 6.43 1.19 13.06
N ALA A 686 7.23 0.47 12.25
CA ALA A 686 8.50 1.01 11.74
C ALA A 686 8.30 2.26 10.87
N ALA A 687 7.23 2.32 10.08
CA ALA A 687 6.87 3.47 9.27
C ALA A 687 6.49 4.69 10.15
N ARG A 688 5.70 4.49 11.21
CA ARG A 688 5.41 5.52 12.23
C ARG A 688 6.67 6.01 12.91
N LEU A 689 7.61 5.10 13.24
CA LEU A 689 8.88 5.47 13.85
C LEU A 689 9.77 6.30 12.89
N GLN A 690 9.58 6.11 11.58
CA GLN A 690 10.15 6.93 10.52
C GLN A 690 9.28 8.14 10.16
N SER A 691 8.23 8.48 10.92
CA SER A 691 7.30 9.60 10.67
C SER A 691 6.46 9.53 9.37
N PHE A 692 6.30 8.35 8.77
CA PHE A 692 5.34 8.17 7.67
C PHE A 692 3.89 8.22 8.16
N PRO A 693 2.97 8.85 7.40
CA PRO A 693 1.55 8.81 7.71
C PRO A 693 0.96 7.40 7.47
N ASP A 694 -0.13 7.11 8.18
CA ASP A 694 -0.86 5.82 8.15
C ASP A 694 -1.40 5.49 6.76
N ASP A 695 -1.74 6.52 5.98
CA ASP A 695 -2.19 6.37 4.59
C ASP A 695 -1.04 6.10 3.62
N TYR A 696 0.24 6.24 4.00
CA TYR A 696 1.36 5.88 3.13
C TYR A 696 1.45 4.36 2.98
N VAL A 697 1.13 3.84 1.79
CA VAL A 697 1.02 2.39 1.54
C VAL A 697 2.31 1.86 0.93
N PHE A 698 2.87 0.80 1.51
CA PHE A 698 4.06 0.14 0.96
C PHE A 698 3.68 -1.10 0.15
N LEU A 699 4.13 -1.15 -1.10
CA LEU A 699 3.89 -2.24 -2.05
C LEU A 699 5.06 -3.24 -2.10
N GLY A 700 4.82 -4.39 -2.72
CA GLY A 700 5.77 -5.50 -2.82
C GLY A 700 5.65 -6.52 -1.69
N PRO A 701 6.61 -7.46 -1.58
CA PRO A 701 6.62 -8.49 -0.54
C PRO A 701 6.83 -7.92 0.88
N PHE A 702 6.36 -8.66 1.89
CA PHE A 702 6.48 -8.27 3.32
C PHE A 702 7.89 -7.80 3.75
N THR A 703 8.93 -8.51 3.30
CA THR A 703 10.33 -8.16 3.64
C THR A 703 10.80 -6.88 2.96
N HIS A 704 10.23 -6.53 1.80
CA HIS A 704 10.59 -5.34 1.05
C HIS A 704 10.00 -4.07 1.69
N TRP A 705 8.87 -4.15 2.39
CA TRP A 705 8.33 -2.98 3.11
C TRP A 705 9.32 -2.49 4.16
N PHE A 706 9.92 -3.40 4.96
CA PHE A 706 10.98 -3.03 5.91
C PHE A 706 12.21 -2.44 5.22
N ARG A 707 12.60 -2.96 4.05
CA ARG A 707 13.73 -2.41 3.28
C ARG A 707 13.44 -0.96 2.87
N GLN A 708 12.27 -0.72 2.28
CA GLN A 708 11.81 0.59 1.86
C GLN A 708 11.79 1.58 3.03
N ILE A 709 11.15 1.20 4.15
CA ILE A 709 11.05 2.04 5.36
C ILE A 709 12.41 2.34 5.98
N GLY A 710 13.29 1.34 6.08
CA GLY A 710 14.61 1.50 6.71
C GLY A 710 15.60 2.32 5.87
N ASN A 711 15.47 2.26 4.54
CA ASN A 711 16.28 3.05 3.60
C ASN A 711 15.80 4.50 3.49
N ALA A 712 14.52 4.78 3.76
CA ALA A 712 13.97 6.12 3.61
C ALA A 712 14.57 7.12 4.61
N VAL A 713 14.65 8.37 4.16
CA VAL A 713 14.73 9.55 5.05
C VAL A 713 13.35 9.74 5.70
N PRO A 714 13.27 9.98 7.02
CA PRO A 714 11.99 10.28 7.66
C PRO A 714 11.28 11.47 6.99
N PRO A 715 9.98 11.37 6.63
CA PRO A 715 9.27 12.49 5.99
C PRO A 715 9.29 13.79 6.79
N LEU A 716 9.19 13.73 8.12
CA LEU A 716 9.29 14.93 8.95
C LEU A 716 10.67 15.58 8.85
N MET A 717 11.75 14.81 8.69
CA MET A 717 13.08 15.37 8.45
C MET A 717 13.14 16.06 7.09
N GLY A 718 12.58 15.44 6.05
CA GLY A 718 12.47 16.06 4.72
C GLY A 718 11.66 17.36 4.75
N GLU A 719 10.60 17.40 5.55
CA GLU A 719 9.77 18.59 5.78
C GLU A 719 10.60 19.73 6.39
N ARG A 720 11.35 19.46 7.47
CA ARG A 720 12.25 20.46 8.09
C ARG A 720 13.32 20.98 7.13
N ILE A 721 13.91 20.10 6.33
CA ILE A 721 14.90 20.49 5.31
C ILE A 721 14.25 21.40 4.26
N ALA A 722 13.08 21.03 3.76
CA ALA A 722 12.34 21.80 2.76
C ALA A 722 11.95 23.19 3.28
N ASP A 723 11.56 23.31 4.56
CA ASP A 723 11.26 24.58 5.22
C ASP A 723 12.46 25.54 5.22
N VAL A 724 13.60 25.05 5.70
CA VAL A 724 14.83 25.83 5.83
C VAL A 724 15.31 26.30 4.45
N LEU A 725 15.31 25.41 3.45
CA LEU A 725 15.66 25.77 2.07
C LEU A 725 14.69 26.79 1.47
N GLN A 726 13.39 26.65 1.72
CA GLN A 726 12.39 27.58 1.20
C GLN A 726 12.54 28.97 1.81
N GLN A 727 12.85 29.07 3.12
CA GLN A 727 13.13 30.36 3.77
C GLN A 727 14.34 31.05 3.14
N GLN A 728 15.41 30.29 2.86
CA GLN A 728 16.60 30.82 2.21
C GLN A 728 16.30 31.32 0.79
N LEU A 729 15.65 30.50 -0.04
CA LEU A 729 15.26 30.87 -1.41
C LEU A 729 14.35 32.11 -1.46
N ASN A 730 13.43 32.25 -0.49
CA ASN A 730 12.54 33.42 -0.40
C ASN A 730 13.27 34.69 0.06
N SER A 731 14.26 34.57 0.94
CA SER A 731 15.06 35.71 1.42
C SER A 731 15.84 36.37 0.28
N GLU A 732 16.29 35.59 -0.69
CA GLU A 732 16.98 36.07 -1.90
C GLU A 732 16.03 36.81 -2.85
N LEU A 733 14.80 36.30 -3.06
CA LEU A 733 13.77 37.01 -3.82
C LEU A 733 13.52 38.40 -3.22
N ALA A 734 13.43 38.51 -1.89
CA ALA A 734 13.28 39.79 -1.20
C ALA A 734 14.49 40.73 -1.39
N ALA A 735 15.71 40.20 -1.39
CA ALA A 735 16.94 40.96 -1.63
C ALA A 735 16.98 41.55 -3.05
N VAL A 736 16.60 40.77 -4.07
CA VAL A 736 16.55 41.19 -5.49
C VAL A 736 15.51 42.29 -5.74
N PHE A 737 14.37 42.28 -5.04
CA PHE A 737 13.38 43.37 -5.12
C PHE A 737 13.78 44.63 -4.33
N SER A 738 14.59 44.50 -3.27
CA SER A 738 15.05 45.66 -2.47
C SER A 738 16.07 46.55 -3.19
N CYS A 739 16.85 45.99 -4.13
CA CYS A 739 17.86 46.71 -4.91
C CYS A 739 17.31 47.41 -6.16
N HIS A 740 16.01 47.29 -6.46
CA HIS A 740 15.34 47.93 -7.59
C HIS A 740 14.33 49.01 -7.18
N SER A 741 14.60 49.76 -6.10
CA SER A 741 13.92 51.05 -5.90
C SER A 741 14.42 52.03 -6.97
N PRO A 742 13.56 52.58 -7.85
CA PRO A 742 13.99 53.57 -8.83
C PRO A 742 14.52 54.77 -8.06
N GLN A 743 15.83 55.03 -8.16
CA GLN A 743 16.43 56.27 -7.70
C GLN A 743 15.60 57.41 -8.27
N GLN A 744 14.90 58.13 -7.38
CA GLN A 744 14.27 59.39 -7.72
C GLN A 744 15.34 60.28 -8.33
N ALA A 745 15.22 60.52 -9.63
CA ALA A 745 16.01 61.49 -10.34
C ALA A 745 15.76 62.86 -9.68
N SER A 746 16.77 63.31 -8.93
CA SER A 746 16.97 64.70 -8.55
C SER A 746 16.90 65.55 -9.81
N THR A 747 15.82 66.30 -9.97
CA THR A 747 15.73 67.37 -10.95
C THR A 747 16.10 68.66 -10.24
N ASP A 748 17.36 69.06 -10.40
CA ASP A 748 17.73 70.47 -10.26
C ASP A 748 17.20 71.22 -11.49
N ASP A 749 16.13 71.98 -11.28
CA ASP A 749 15.86 73.30 -11.89
C ASP A 749 14.86 74.08 -11.00
#